data_AF-A0A812K7K6-F1
#
_entry.id   AF-A0A812K7K6-F1
#
_cell.length_a   1.000
_cell.length_b   1.000
_cell.length_c   1.000
_cell.angle_alpha   90.00
_cell.angle_beta   90.00
_cell.angle_gamma   90.00
#
_symmetry.space_group_name_H-M   'P 1'
#
loop_
_entity.id
_entity.type
_entity.pdbx_description
1 polymer ?
#
loop_
_entity_poly.entity_id
_entity_poly.type
_entity_poly.pdbx_seq_one_letter_code
_entity_poly.pdbx_strand_id
1 'polypeptide(L)'
;MARALLLWAFLARAAAVADEVKSLPGVATLKNKHYAGYAVVNETTDRQLFYWFVEAESGNQPGVTPNIIWMNGGPGASSIMGLMVENIGPLTLQQSGELAENPHAWSGKNNVMIIDNPVGSGFSFTGKESYVKSEKEMREDFYTALKFIFTQHPEYARNPLWVTGESYGGKYVPNVAYEIHIRGEFPLKGIIIGNGVYSGLIQNPTVPEFAYNQGLIDEHQLLESKLIIAELRGDVSRQLQTSGWVTRTEFNAAVAALQSTDYSLGGALDSAWLCLCGALVMFMHAGFAMLETGSCRVKNASNVLMKNLVNVCVGTLGWWVFGWAFAYGSQGTPANGFIGTDGFFGIGFYTVDATTGVISPLASCDADGCQSTMLSWFFQWAFCTAGATIVSGGVAERVKSPTYAVYAFFMASFIYPIIVAWSWGGGFLATITSVGYMDFAGSGVVHLTGGVSALAGTVVLGPRKGRFENPEEFECHNLPLVVLGTFALWFGWYGFNPGSTLGMHDGATGALAAQVAMNTTLAAATGGITVFLLRYVITKKYDVGGLCNGILAGLVSITAGCGNVECGSAFAIGLVGAFVYQGSSMLLQKLKIDDPVDASPVHGFCGIWGVLAAGFLDWGKGIDQYHGWSGWGCVTEGTACKTGLGGDAIGAQFALIGMVILWSGALSTIAFLVLKLTGLLRISEEVEEVGIDCKSHSPAKAYSLSAEAKSMNSVVCVQPGSKNAWGEATA
;
A
#
# COMPACT_ATOMS: atom_id res chain seq x y z
N MET A 1 57.15 -59.87 -31.65
CA MET A 1 56.10 -58.94 -32.12
C MET A 1 54.74 -59.63 -32.31
N ALA A 2 54.60 -60.68 -33.13
CA ALA A 2 53.30 -61.35 -33.36
C ALA A 2 52.62 -61.94 -32.10
N ARG A 3 53.40 -62.49 -31.14
CA ARG A 3 52.87 -62.99 -29.86
C ARG A 3 52.41 -61.88 -28.90
N ALA A 4 52.96 -60.67 -29.00
CA ALA A 4 52.57 -59.53 -28.17
C ALA A 4 51.27 -58.87 -28.70
N LEU A 5 51.09 -58.82 -30.02
CA LEU A 5 49.86 -58.38 -30.68
C LEU A 5 48.69 -59.34 -30.44
N LEU A 6 48.95 -60.66 -30.42
CA LEU A 6 47.95 -61.66 -30.05
C LEU A 6 47.57 -61.60 -28.57
N LEU A 7 48.52 -61.33 -27.67
CA LEU A 7 48.23 -61.14 -26.24
C LEU A 7 47.42 -59.85 -26.00
N TRP A 8 47.74 -58.76 -26.69
CA TRP A 8 46.97 -57.50 -26.65
C TRP A 8 45.56 -57.67 -27.23
N ALA A 9 45.41 -58.38 -28.35
CA ALA A 9 44.11 -58.69 -28.92
C ALA A 9 43.28 -59.63 -28.03
N PHE A 10 43.91 -60.57 -27.31
CA PHE A 10 43.25 -61.44 -26.33
C PHE A 10 42.89 -60.69 -25.04
N LEU A 11 43.75 -59.80 -24.55
CA LEU A 11 43.49 -58.98 -23.36
C LEU A 11 42.40 -57.93 -23.63
N ALA A 12 42.40 -57.28 -24.81
CA ALA A 12 41.33 -56.39 -25.25
C ALA A 12 40.00 -57.14 -25.44
N ARG A 13 40.01 -58.35 -26.02
CA ARG A 13 38.80 -59.21 -26.08
C ARG A 13 38.33 -59.69 -24.72
N ALA A 14 39.25 -59.99 -23.78
CA ALA A 14 38.90 -60.46 -22.44
C ALA A 14 38.32 -59.33 -21.57
N ALA A 15 38.82 -58.09 -21.73
CA ALA A 15 38.27 -56.90 -21.09
C ALA A 15 36.90 -56.51 -21.67
N ALA A 16 36.71 -56.57 -23.00
CA ALA A 16 35.41 -56.33 -23.65
C ALA A 16 34.30 -57.32 -23.22
N VAL A 17 34.66 -58.52 -22.76
CA VAL A 17 33.74 -59.54 -22.22
C VAL A 17 33.45 -59.33 -20.72
N ALA A 18 34.27 -58.56 -20.01
CA ALA A 18 34.10 -58.26 -18.58
C ALA A 18 33.05 -57.16 -18.33
N ASP A 19 32.88 -56.23 -19.27
CA ASP A 19 31.95 -55.10 -19.14
C ASP A 19 30.53 -55.40 -19.70
N GLU A 20 30.30 -56.60 -20.26
CA GLU A 20 28.99 -57.00 -20.78
C GLU A 20 27.98 -57.20 -19.65
N VAL A 21 26.89 -56.43 -19.70
CA VAL A 21 25.78 -56.54 -18.75
C VAL A 21 24.86 -57.68 -19.20
N LYS A 22 24.94 -58.80 -18.48
CA LYS A 22 24.19 -60.04 -18.82
C LYS A 22 22.77 -60.09 -18.27
N SER A 23 22.47 -59.30 -17.23
CA SER A 23 21.14 -59.22 -16.63
C SER A 23 20.97 -57.89 -15.90
N LEU A 24 19.70 -57.47 -15.77
CA LEU A 24 19.30 -56.34 -14.93
C LEU A 24 18.22 -56.79 -13.94
N PRO A 25 18.16 -56.22 -12.73
CA PRO A 25 17.12 -56.53 -11.76
C PRO A 25 15.72 -56.32 -12.37
N GLY A 26 14.85 -57.32 -12.25
CA GLY A 26 13.47 -57.25 -12.74
C GLY A 26 13.28 -57.41 -14.25
N VAL A 27 14.35 -57.64 -15.03
CA VAL A 27 14.27 -57.80 -16.49
C VAL A 27 14.55 -59.26 -16.88
N ALA A 28 13.57 -59.91 -17.53
CA ALA A 28 13.67 -61.34 -17.88
C ALA A 28 14.73 -61.62 -18.96
N THR A 29 14.77 -60.79 -20.01
CA THR A 29 15.73 -60.92 -21.13
C THR A 29 16.05 -59.52 -21.68
N LEU A 30 17.33 -59.23 -21.85
CA LEU A 30 17.78 -57.99 -22.52
C LEU A 30 17.67 -58.16 -24.04
N LYS A 31 16.94 -57.26 -24.71
CA LYS A 31 16.81 -57.25 -26.18
C LYS A 31 18.07 -56.74 -26.88
N ASN A 32 18.76 -55.80 -26.24
CA ASN A 32 19.98 -55.19 -26.73
C ASN A 32 21.20 -55.80 -26.04
N LYS A 33 22.39 -55.66 -26.64
CA LYS A 33 23.64 -55.84 -25.89
C LYS A 33 23.94 -54.58 -25.12
N HIS A 34 24.36 -54.75 -23.88
CA HIS A 34 24.71 -53.67 -22.97
C HIS A 34 26.15 -53.86 -22.49
N TYR A 35 26.89 -52.76 -22.41
CA TYR A 35 28.24 -52.71 -21.85
C TYR A 35 28.28 -51.58 -20.84
N ALA A 36 28.68 -51.85 -19.60
CA ALA A 36 28.79 -50.82 -18.57
C ALA A 36 30.05 -51.02 -17.74
N GLY A 37 30.76 -49.93 -17.47
CA GLY A 37 32.06 -49.99 -16.81
C GLY A 37 32.63 -48.62 -16.50
N TYR A 38 33.90 -48.61 -16.09
CA TYR A 38 34.63 -47.40 -15.73
C TYR A 38 35.81 -47.20 -16.67
N ALA A 39 35.85 -46.04 -17.32
CA ALA A 39 36.99 -45.60 -18.10
C ALA A 39 37.94 -44.81 -17.20
N VAL A 40 39.17 -45.29 -17.01
CA VAL A 40 40.22 -44.57 -16.30
C VAL A 40 40.74 -43.46 -17.20
N VAL A 41 40.45 -42.20 -16.83
CA VAL A 41 40.79 -41.02 -17.66
C VAL A 41 42.06 -40.31 -17.18
N ASN A 42 42.44 -40.50 -15.91
CA ASN A 42 43.70 -40.02 -15.38
C ASN A 42 44.22 -40.94 -14.26
N GLU A 43 45.29 -41.68 -14.54
CA GLU A 43 45.91 -42.62 -13.58
C GLU A 43 46.57 -41.91 -12.39
N THR A 44 47.11 -40.70 -12.60
CA THR A 44 47.82 -39.96 -11.54
C THR A 44 46.85 -39.47 -10.48
N THR A 45 45.69 -38.99 -10.90
CA THR A 45 44.64 -38.47 -10.02
C THR A 45 43.52 -39.48 -9.74
N ASP A 46 43.65 -40.71 -10.25
CA ASP A 46 42.64 -41.77 -10.15
C ASP A 46 41.23 -41.25 -10.52
N ARG A 47 41.10 -40.59 -11.68
CA ARG A 47 39.81 -40.14 -12.20
C ARG A 47 39.19 -41.22 -13.07
N GLN A 48 37.94 -41.56 -12.83
CA GLN A 48 37.20 -42.59 -13.55
C GLN A 48 35.82 -42.09 -13.98
N LEU A 49 35.50 -42.27 -15.27
CA LEU A 49 34.17 -41.96 -15.82
C LEU A 49 33.37 -43.24 -16.01
N PHE A 50 32.20 -43.31 -15.40
CA PHE A 50 31.23 -44.37 -15.64
C PHE A 50 30.57 -44.19 -17.01
N TYR A 51 30.45 -45.28 -17.75
CA TYR A 51 29.71 -45.31 -19.00
C TYR A 51 28.73 -46.49 -19.02
N TRP A 52 27.66 -46.32 -19.79
CA TRP A 52 26.76 -47.40 -20.18
C TRP A 52 26.45 -47.27 -21.65
N PHE A 53 26.84 -48.28 -22.41
CA PHE A 53 26.67 -48.38 -23.84
C PHE A 53 25.66 -49.48 -24.22
N VAL A 54 24.75 -49.16 -25.12
CA VAL A 54 23.67 -50.03 -25.59
C VAL A 54 23.75 -50.15 -27.11
N GLU A 55 23.91 -51.37 -27.61
CA GLU A 55 23.88 -51.67 -29.04
C GLU A 55 22.46 -51.52 -29.60
N ALA A 56 22.35 -51.07 -30.85
CA ALA A 56 21.06 -50.99 -31.54
C ALA A 56 20.33 -52.34 -31.54
N GLU A 57 19.00 -52.34 -31.35
CA GLU A 57 18.20 -53.58 -31.36
C GLU A 57 18.26 -54.27 -32.74
N SER A 58 18.37 -53.47 -33.81
CA SER A 58 18.61 -53.95 -35.17
C SER A 58 20.02 -54.53 -35.41
N GLY A 59 20.90 -54.49 -34.40
CA GLY A 59 22.31 -54.85 -34.49
C GLY A 59 23.20 -53.72 -35.00
N ASN A 60 24.51 -53.79 -34.68
CA ASN A 60 25.51 -52.86 -35.15
C ASN A 60 26.05 -53.24 -36.54
N GLN A 61 26.00 -52.29 -37.48
CA GLN A 61 26.68 -52.36 -38.78
C GLN A 61 27.86 -51.38 -38.77
N PRO A 62 29.12 -51.86 -38.68
CA PRO A 62 30.30 -51.00 -38.59
C PRO A 62 30.39 -49.99 -39.75
N GLY A 63 30.54 -48.72 -39.41
CA GLY A 63 30.57 -47.59 -40.34
C GLY A 63 29.20 -47.07 -40.79
N VAL A 64 28.10 -47.72 -40.40
CA VAL A 64 26.73 -47.39 -40.84
C VAL A 64 25.84 -47.01 -39.65
N THR A 65 25.73 -47.87 -38.63
CA THR A 65 24.85 -47.62 -37.47
C THR A 65 25.38 -46.45 -36.64
N PRO A 66 24.63 -45.36 -36.39
CA PRO A 66 25.13 -44.23 -35.62
C PRO A 66 25.44 -44.57 -34.17
N ASN A 67 26.49 -43.97 -33.62
CA ASN A 67 26.73 -43.89 -32.18
C ASN A 67 26.22 -42.53 -31.68
N ILE A 68 25.29 -42.56 -30.73
CA ILE A 68 24.73 -41.37 -30.09
C ILE A 68 25.21 -41.37 -28.64
N ILE A 69 26.00 -40.37 -28.26
CA ILE A 69 26.39 -40.16 -26.87
C ILE A 69 25.43 -39.15 -26.25
N TRP A 70 24.84 -39.49 -25.11
CA TRP A 70 23.97 -38.63 -24.33
C TRP A 70 24.60 -38.17 -23.02
N MET A 71 24.38 -36.91 -22.66
CA MET A 71 24.74 -36.30 -21.39
C MET A 71 23.54 -35.56 -20.79
N ASN A 72 23.17 -35.89 -19.56
CA ASN A 72 22.09 -35.17 -18.85
C ASN A 72 22.50 -33.77 -18.40
N GLY A 73 21.51 -32.90 -18.25
CA GLY A 73 21.68 -31.57 -17.66
C GLY A 73 21.46 -31.53 -16.16
N GLY A 74 21.87 -30.41 -15.54
CA GLY A 74 22.08 -30.27 -14.10
C GLY A 74 23.57 -30.43 -13.76
N PRO A 75 24.23 -29.45 -13.10
CA PRO A 75 25.64 -29.58 -12.74
C PRO A 75 25.84 -30.81 -11.85
N GLY A 76 26.46 -31.88 -12.37
CA GLY A 76 26.69 -33.11 -11.61
C GLY A 76 25.65 -34.21 -11.79
N ALA A 77 24.62 -34.03 -12.63
CA ALA A 77 23.58 -35.04 -12.83
C ALA A 77 24.12 -36.28 -13.55
N SER A 78 23.62 -37.45 -13.17
CA SER A 78 23.95 -38.70 -13.86
C SER A 78 23.21 -38.79 -15.19
N SER A 79 23.93 -39.21 -16.22
CA SER A 79 23.40 -39.50 -17.54
C SER A 79 22.56 -40.78 -17.57
N ILE A 80 22.54 -41.56 -16.47
CA ILE A 80 21.63 -42.70 -16.32
C ILE A 80 20.16 -42.26 -16.32
N MET A 81 19.90 -41.01 -15.91
CA MET A 81 18.56 -40.43 -15.94
C MET A 81 18.03 -40.37 -17.37
N GLY A 82 18.86 -39.97 -18.33
CA GLY A 82 18.51 -40.01 -19.75
C GLY A 82 18.25 -41.42 -20.23
N LEU A 83 19.11 -42.36 -19.84
CA LEU A 83 18.99 -43.77 -20.22
C LEU A 83 17.68 -44.39 -19.70
N MET A 84 17.27 -44.09 -18.47
CA MET A 84 16.18 -44.79 -17.76
C MET A 84 14.89 -43.98 -17.60
N VAL A 85 14.87 -42.67 -17.84
CA VAL A 85 13.72 -41.80 -17.52
C VAL A 85 13.34 -40.89 -18.69
N GLU A 86 14.28 -40.44 -19.51
CA GLU A 86 14.02 -39.49 -20.60
C GLU A 86 13.81 -40.18 -21.96
N ASN A 87 13.36 -41.43 -21.94
CA ASN A 87 13.01 -42.24 -23.11
C ASN A 87 14.16 -42.50 -24.11
N ILE A 88 15.42 -42.43 -23.69
CA ILE A 88 16.57 -42.63 -24.58
C ILE A 88 16.96 -44.11 -24.66
N GLY A 89 17.04 -44.79 -23.52
CA GLY A 89 17.39 -46.20 -23.44
C GLY A 89 16.24 -47.15 -23.76
N PRO A 90 16.53 -48.45 -23.92
CA PRO A 90 15.54 -49.49 -24.25
C PRO A 90 14.59 -49.81 -23.11
N LEU A 91 14.92 -49.38 -21.88
CA LEU A 91 14.13 -49.59 -20.68
C LEU A 91 13.84 -48.24 -20.02
N THR A 92 12.67 -48.11 -19.40
CA THR A 92 12.28 -46.95 -18.62
C THR A 92 11.87 -47.37 -17.21
N LEU A 93 12.24 -46.56 -16.22
CA LEU A 93 11.90 -46.74 -14.81
C LEU A 93 10.48 -46.25 -14.57
N GLN A 94 9.57 -47.15 -14.22
CA GLN A 94 8.21 -46.78 -13.86
C GLN A 94 8.13 -46.19 -12.45
N GLN A 95 7.03 -45.49 -12.16
CA GLN A 95 6.73 -44.95 -10.83
C GLN A 95 6.66 -46.04 -9.74
N SER A 96 6.36 -47.29 -10.12
CA SER A 96 6.39 -48.46 -9.23
C SER A 96 7.81 -48.85 -8.78
N GLY A 97 8.86 -48.30 -9.42
CA GLY A 97 10.26 -48.69 -9.23
C GLY A 97 10.70 -49.87 -10.09
N GLU A 98 9.80 -50.42 -10.93
CA GLU A 98 10.11 -51.50 -11.86
C GLU A 98 10.59 -50.97 -13.22
N LEU A 99 11.47 -51.73 -13.88
CA LEU A 99 11.91 -51.45 -15.25
C LEU A 99 10.92 -52.02 -16.24
N ALA A 100 10.56 -51.24 -17.26
CA ALA A 100 9.71 -51.68 -18.36
C ALA A 100 10.30 -51.31 -19.71
N GLU A 101 9.87 -51.99 -20.76
CA GLU A 101 10.32 -51.70 -22.12
C GLU A 101 9.88 -50.30 -22.57
N ASN A 102 10.79 -49.58 -23.22
CA ASN A 102 10.53 -48.29 -23.84
C ASN A 102 10.31 -48.47 -25.35
N PRO A 103 9.07 -48.34 -25.86
CA PRO A 103 8.79 -48.49 -27.30
C PRO A 103 9.33 -47.34 -28.16
N HIS A 104 9.81 -46.26 -27.54
CA HIS A 104 10.34 -45.07 -28.22
C HIS A 104 11.85 -44.89 -28.04
N ALA A 105 12.55 -45.95 -27.62
CA ALA A 105 13.98 -45.92 -27.36
C ALA A 105 14.81 -45.54 -28.59
N TRP A 106 15.80 -44.67 -28.39
CA TRP A 106 16.75 -44.31 -29.45
C TRP A 106 17.63 -45.49 -29.85
N SER A 107 17.81 -46.45 -28.92
CA SER A 107 18.50 -47.72 -29.12
C SER A 107 17.75 -48.70 -30.03
N GLY A 108 16.54 -48.39 -30.49
CA GLY A 108 15.85 -49.23 -31.49
C GLY A 108 16.58 -49.29 -32.84
N LYS A 109 17.29 -48.21 -33.22
CA LYS A 109 17.99 -48.10 -34.52
C LYS A 109 19.44 -47.61 -34.43
N ASN A 110 19.87 -47.11 -33.27
CA ASN A 110 21.19 -46.50 -33.07
C ASN A 110 21.89 -47.14 -31.88
N ASN A 111 23.21 -47.08 -31.82
CA ASN A 111 23.92 -47.40 -30.60
C ASN A 111 23.86 -46.17 -29.68
N VAL A 112 23.48 -46.36 -28.42
CA VAL A 112 23.30 -45.27 -27.44
C VAL A 112 24.29 -45.43 -26.31
N MET A 113 25.06 -44.40 -26.02
CA MET A 113 26.02 -44.38 -24.92
C MET A 113 25.71 -43.24 -23.98
N ILE A 114 25.69 -43.50 -22.68
CA ILE A 114 25.72 -42.47 -21.65
C ILE A 114 27.08 -42.46 -20.98
N ILE A 115 27.54 -41.27 -20.61
CA ILE A 115 28.74 -41.08 -19.81
C ILE A 115 28.39 -40.10 -18.70
N ASP A 116 28.66 -40.49 -17.46
CA ASP A 116 28.45 -39.64 -16.30
C ASP A 116 29.58 -38.62 -16.22
N ASN A 117 29.32 -37.39 -16.64
CA ASN A 117 30.33 -36.35 -16.81
C ASN A 117 29.94 -35.07 -16.07
N PRO A 118 30.89 -34.30 -15.49
CA PRO A 118 32.30 -34.61 -15.28
C PRO A 118 32.55 -35.68 -14.20
N VAL A 119 33.83 -35.97 -13.92
CA VAL A 119 34.21 -36.83 -12.79
C VAL A 119 33.60 -36.29 -11.49
N GLY A 120 32.91 -37.14 -10.74
CA GLY A 120 32.11 -36.77 -9.57
C GLY A 120 30.60 -36.69 -9.84
N SER A 121 30.16 -36.74 -11.12
CA SER A 121 28.76 -36.89 -11.49
C SER A 121 28.31 -38.35 -11.42
N GLY A 122 27.11 -38.60 -10.91
CA GLY A 122 26.50 -39.93 -10.91
C GLY A 122 27.41 -41.01 -10.31
N PHE A 123 27.77 -42.00 -11.10
CA PHE A 123 28.68 -43.09 -10.69
C PHE A 123 30.16 -42.79 -10.94
N SER A 124 30.50 -41.74 -11.69
CA SER A 124 31.89 -41.35 -11.94
C SER A 124 32.57 -40.81 -10.68
N PHE A 125 33.79 -41.25 -10.39
CA PHE A 125 34.46 -40.93 -9.13
C PHE A 125 35.96 -40.65 -9.27
N THR A 126 36.55 -40.15 -8.20
CA THR A 126 38.01 -40.05 -8.03
C THR A 126 38.42 -40.45 -6.62
N GLY A 127 39.42 -41.33 -6.49
CA GLY A 127 39.94 -41.77 -5.18
C GLY A 127 40.82 -40.74 -4.47
N LYS A 128 41.12 -39.60 -5.09
CA LYS A 128 42.04 -38.57 -4.57
C LYS A 128 41.41 -37.17 -4.46
N GLU A 129 40.08 -37.08 -4.47
CA GLU A 129 39.31 -35.82 -4.46
C GLU A 129 39.72 -34.82 -5.57
N SER A 130 40.26 -35.34 -6.67
CA SER A 130 40.72 -34.52 -7.80
C SER A 130 39.59 -34.30 -8.80
N TYR A 131 38.63 -33.43 -8.44
CA TYR A 131 37.53 -33.07 -9.33
C TYR A 131 37.98 -32.12 -10.44
N VAL A 132 37.22 -32.12 -11.54
CA VAL A 132 37.46 -31.28 -12.71
C VAL A 132 37.17 -29.82 -12.40
N LYS A 133 38.10 -28.92 -12.74
CA LYS A 133 37.98 -27.48 -12.41
C LYS A 133 37.73 -26.58 -13.63
N SER A 134 37.76 -27.13 -14.84
CA SER A 134 37.57 -26.38 -16.07
C SER A 134 36.89 -27.21 -17.16
N GLU A 135 36.22 -26.55 -18.11
CA GLU A 135 35.63 -27.22 -19.28
C GLU A 135 36.69 -27.89 -20.17
N LYS A 136 37.93 -27.38 -20.13
CA LYS A 136 39.07 -27.96 -20.82
C LYS A 136 39.46 -29.32 -20.21
N GLU A 137 39.64 -29.39 -18.89
CA GLU A 137 39.90 -30.67 -18.22
C GLU A 137 38.74 -31.65 -18.44
N MET A 138 37.49 -31.16 -18.36
CA MET A 138 36.30 -31.98 -18.58
C MET A 138 36.31 -32.64 -19.97
N ARG A 139 36.52 -31.86 -21.04
CA ARG A 139 36.49 -32.40 -22.40
C ARG A 139 37.70 -33.30 -22.71
N GLU A 140 38.85 -33.08 -22.07
CA GLU A 140 40.03 -33.95 -22.15
C GLU A 140 39.79 -35.30 -21.48
N ASP A 141 39.23 -35.30 -20.26
CA ASP A 141 38.83 -36.50 -19.54
C ASP A 141 37.77 -37.28 -20.35
N PHE A 142 36.75 -36.59 -20.86
CA PHE A 142 35.71 -37.20 -21.69
C PHE A 142 36.28 -37.83 -22.98
N TYR A 143 37.16 -37.13 -23.68
CA TYR A 143 37.79 -37.65 -24.88
C TYR A 143 38.62 -38.91 -24.59
N THR A 144 39.32 -38.93 -23.45
CA THR A 144 40.10 -40.09 -23.00
C THR A 144 39.19 -41.28 -22.68
N ALA A 145 38.05 -41.05 -22.03
CA ALA A 145 37.06 -42.09 -21.81
C ALA A 145 36.50 -42.66 -23.12
N LEU A 146 36.18 -41.80 -24.08
CA LEU A 146 35.68 -42.23 -25.38
C LEU A 146 36.71 -43.12 -26.11
N LYS A 147 37.99 -42.74 -26.06
CA LYS A 147 39.09 -43.53 -26.62
C LYS A 147 39.25 -44.88 -25.92
N PHE A 148 39.13 -44.91 -24.59
CA PHE A 148 39.15 -46.14 -23.83
C PHE A 148 38.01 -47.08 -24.28
N ILE A 149 36.77 -46.58 -24.30
CA ILE A 149 35.58 -47.37 -24.65
C ILE A 149 35.69 -47.94 -26.07
N PHE A 150 36.07 -47.13 -27.07
CA PHE A 150 36.25 -47.61 -28.44
C PHE A 150 37.50 -48.47 -28.67
N THR A 151 38.46 -48.46 -27.75
CA THR A 151 39.56 -49.44 -27.77
C THR A 151 39.08 -50.81 -27.29
N GLN A 152 38.17 -50.85 -26.32
CA GLN A 152 37.53 -52.10 -25.88
C GLN A 152 36.53 -52.63 -26.92
N HIS A 153 35.84 -51.72 -27.61
CA HIS A 153 34.81 -52.07 -28.60
C HIS A 153 35.10 -51.45 -29.99
N PRO A 154 36.15 -51.95 -30.70
CA PRO A 154 36.62 -51.38 -31.95
C PRO A 154 35.59 -51.43 -33.10
N GLU A 155 34.62 -52.34 -33.03
CA GLU A 155 33.53 -52.49 -34.00
C GLU A 155 32.55 -51.29 -34.04
N TYR A 156 32.56 -50.43 -33.02
CA TYR A 156 31.76 -49.20 -33.01
C TYR A 156 32.58 -47.95 -33.33
N ALA A 157 33.92 -48.01 -33.27
CA ALA A 157 34.80 -46.84 -33.36
C ALA A 157 34.69 -46.06 -34.69
N ARG A 158 34.31 -46.74 -35.78
CA ARG A 158 34.19 -46.16 -37.13
C ARG A 158 32.77 -45.67 -37.47
N ASN A 159 31.83 -45.83 -36.56
CA ASN A 159 30.43 -45.45 -36.79
C ASN A 159 30.23 -43.93 -36.73
N PRO A 160 29.31 -43.35 -37.52
CA PRO A 160 28.93 -41.94 -37.42
C PRO A 160 28.61 -41.53 -35.98
N LEU A 161 29.28 -40.50 -35.47
CA LEU A 161 29.20 -40.11 -34.06
C LEU A 161 28.38 -38.82 -33.87
N TRP A 162 27.43 -38.84 -32.94
CA TRP A 162 26.67 -37.67 -32.49
C TRP A 162 26.87 -37.45 -30.99
N VAL A 163 27.14 -36.22 -30.60
CA VAL A 163 27.24 -35.83 -29.18
C VAL A 163 25.99 -35.05 -28.82
N THR A 164 25.25 -35.52 -27.83
CA THR A 164 23.93 -35.01 -27.49
C THR A 164 23.78 -34.78 -26.00
N GLY A 165 22.83 -33.92 -25.62
CA GLY A 165 22.50 -33.69 -24.22
C GLY A 165 21.44 -32.62 -24.04
N GLU A 166 21.11 -32.32 -22.79
CA GLU A 166 20.07 -31.35 -22.43
C GLU A 166 20.51 -30.45 -21.26
N SER A 167 19.82 -29.32 -21.08
CA SER A 167 20.03 -28.37 -19.98
C SER A 167 21.51 -27.95 -19.86
N TYR A 168 22.22 -28.24 -18.76
CA TYR A 168 23.65 -27.89 -18.61
C TYR A 168 24.57 -28.58 -19.65
N GLY A 169 24.07 -29.62 -20.33
CA GLY A 169 24.66 -30.21 -21.53
C GLY A 169 24.90 -29.19 -22.66
N GLY A 170 24.21 -28.04 -22.65
CA GLY A 170 24.50 -26.90 -23.51
C GLY A 170 25.93 -26.38 -23.41
N LYS A 171 26.63 -26.62 -22.29
CA LYS A 171 28.06 -26.33 -22.14
C LYS A 171 28.96 -27.51 -22.46
N TYR A 172 28.54 -28.72 -22.12
CA TYR A 172 29.36 -29.93 -22.30
C TYR A 172 29.42 -30.37 -23.76
N VAL A 173 28.27 -30.43 -24.43
CA VAL A 173 28.14 -30.92 -25.82
C VAL A 173 29.06 -30.17 -26.78
N PRO A 174 29.06 -28.82 -26.84
CA PRO A 174 29.95 -28.11 -27.76
C PRO A 174 31.43 -28.31 -27.44
N ASN A 175 31.79 -28.34 -26.16
CA ASN A 175 33.18 -28.52 -25.72
C ASN A 175 33.72 -29.91 -26.07
N VAL A 176 32.95 -30.96 -25.81
CA VAL A 176 33.31 -32.35 -26.15
C VAL A 176 33.37 -32.53 -27.66
N ALA A 177 32.38 -32.04 -28.39
CA ALA A 177 32.35 -32.11 -29.84
C ALA A 177 33.55 -31.36 -30.47
N TYR A 178 33.92 -30.21 -29.91
CA TYR A 178 35.12 -29.48 -30.31
C TYR A 178 36.39 -30.30 -30.11
N GLU A 179 36.58 -30.92 -28.93
CA GLU A 179 37.76 -31.74 -28.65
C GLU A 179 37.86 -32.96 -29.58
N ILE A 180 36.72 -33.61 -29.88
CA ILE A 180 36.67 -34.71 -30.85
C ILE A 180 37.02 -34.22 -32.26
N HIS A 181 36.46 -33.08 -32.67
CA HIS A 181 36.65 -32.50 -33.99
C HIS A 181 38.13 -32.14 -34.25
N ILE A 182 38.77 -31.44 -33.31
CA ILE A 182 40.17 -30.98 -33.48
C ILE A 182 41.17 -32.14 -33.49
N ARG A 183 40.86 -33.26 -32.83
CA ARG A 183 41.73 -34.45 -32.81
C ARG A 183 41.50 -35.36 -34.02
N GLY A 184 40.29 -35.36 -34.59
CA GLY A 184 39.97 -36.04 -35.85
C GLY A 184 40.00 -37.57 -35.82
N GLU A 185 40.09 -38.20 -34.64
CA GLU A 185 40.17 -39.67 -34.49
C GLU A 185 38.81 -40.37 -34.63
N PHE A 186 37.69 -39.66 -34.41
CA PHE A 186 36.33 -40.22 -34.49
C PHE A 186 35.47 -39.47 -35.53
N PRO A 187 34.57 -40.15 -36.27
CA PRO A 187 33.79 -39.55 -37.35
C PRO A 187 32.57 -38.79 -36.81
N LEU A 188 32.81 -37.66 -36.12
CA LEU A 188 31.78 -36.74 -35.63
C LEU A 188 30.94 -36.20 -36.79
N LYS A 189 29.61 -36.33 -36.70
CA LYS A 189 28.63 -35.85 -37.69
C LYS A 189 27.82 -34.65 -37.23
N GLY A 190 27.62 -34.49 -35.93
CA GLY A 190 26.87 -33.36 -35.42
C GLY A 190 26.65 -33.41 -33.91
N ILE A 191 25.94 -32.40 -33.44
CA ILE A 191 25.54 -32.26 -32.05
C ILE A 191 24.03 -32.02 -31.95
N ILE A 192 23.42 -32.43 -30.83
CA ILE A 192 22.01 -32.16 -30.52
C ILE A 192 21.93 -31.63 -29.09
N ILE A 193 21.26 -30.50 -28.88
CA ILE A 193 21.13 -29.88 -27.56
C ILE A 193 19.65 -29.58 -27.33
N GLY A 194 19.02 -30.29 -26.40
CA GLY A 194 17.71 -29.91 -25.85
C GLY A 194 17.89 -28.78 -24.83
N ASN A 195 16.93 -27.84 -24.74
CA ASN A 195 16.80 -26.80 -23.67
C ASN A 195 18.12 -26.25 -23.08
N GLY A 196 19.15 -26.05 -23.91
CA GLY A 196 20.52 -25.94 -23.45
C GLY A 196 20.84 -24.63 -22.73
N VAL A 197 21.60 -24.73 -21.63
CA VAL A 197 22.19 -23.60 -20.93
C VAL A 197 23.60 -23.36 -21.49
N TYR A 198 23.81 -22.26 -22.20
CA TYR A 198 25.11 -21.92 -22.79
C TYR A 198 25.76 -20.74 -22.04
N SER A 199 25.10 -19.59 -22.01
CA SER A 199 25.57 -18.40 -21.29
C SER A 199 24.39 -17.64 -20.73
N GLY A 200 24.25 -17.59 -19.40
CA GLY A 200 23.19 -16.80 -18.75
C GLY A 200 23.24 -15.31 -19.12
N LEU A 201 24.43 -14.79 -19.45
CA LEU A 201 24.63 -13.40 -19.88
C LEU A 201 24.01 -13.09 -21.26
N ILE A 202 23.97 -14.09 -22.14
CA ILE A 202 23.42 -13.98 -23.49
C ILE A 202 21.97 -14.48 -23.52
N GLN A 203 21.69 -15.57 -22.81
CA GLN A 203 20.41 -16.30 -22.85
C GLN A 203 19.30 -15.60 -22.06
N ASN A 204 19.55 -15.28 -20.78
CA ASN A 204 18.51 -14.71 -19.90
C ASN A 204 17.88 -13.41 -20.47
N PRO A 205 18.65 -12.52 -21.12
CA PRO A 205 18.12 -11.27 -21.67
C PRO A 205 17.19 -11.44 -22.88
N THR A 206 17.22 -12.61 -23.52
CA THR A 206 16.30 -12.95 -24.62
C THR A 206 14.99 -13.57 -24.13
N VAL A 207 14.92 -13.98 -22.86
CA VAL A 207 13.74 -14.65 -22.27
C VAL A 207 12.52 -13.73 -22.25
N PRO A 208 12.60 -12.44 -21.86
CA PRO A 208 11.45 -11.55 -21.91
C PRO A 208 10.94 -11.32 -23.33
N GLU A 209 11.83 -11.15 -24.31
CA GLU A 209 11.43 -10.99 -25.71
C GLU A 209 10.77 -12.26 -26.26
N PHE A 210 11.28 -13.43 -25.91
CA PHE A 210 10.64 -14.69 -26.21
C PHE A 210 9.24 -14.77 -25.58
N ALA A 211 9.12 -14.47 -24.29
CA ALA A 211 7.84 -14.50 -23.57
C ALA A 211 6.81 -13.54 -24.17
N TYR A 212 7.22 -12.32 -24.53
CA TYR A 212 6.35 -11.34 -25.18
C TYR A 212 5.89 -11.84 -26.56
N ASN A 213 6.81 -12.34 -27.38
CA ASN A 213 6.47 -12.87 -28.71
C ASN A 213 5.59 -14.12 -28.66
N GLN A 214 5.61 -14.87 -27.55
CA GLN A 214 4.71 -15.99 -27.30
C GLN A 214 3.38 -15.57 -26.63
N GLY A 215 3.18 -14.28 -26.37
CA GLY A 215 1.96 -13.76 -25.71
C GLY A 215 1.86 -14.14 -24.22
N LEU A 216 2.99 -14.47 -23.59
CA LEU A 216 3.05 -14.87 -22.17
C LEU A 216 3.17 -13.67 -21.23
N ILE A 217 3.63 -12.52 -21.74
CA ILE A 217 3.74 -11.25 -21.01
C ILE A 217 3.31 -10.09 -21.91
N ASP A 218 2.87 -8.98 -21.31
CA ASP A 218 2.52 -7.76 -22.03
C ASP A 218 3.72 -6.81 -22.27
N GLU A 219 3.47 -5.69 -22.97
CA GLU A 219 4.52 -4.71 -23.33
C GLU A 219 5.13 -4.03 -22.10
N HIS A 220 4.35 -3.79 -21.05
CA HIS A 220 4.83 -3.19 -19.80
C HIS A 220 5.77 -4.16 -19.06
N GLN A 221 5.36 -5.42 -18.93
CA GLN A 221 6.17 -6.48 -18.33
C GLN A 221 7.44 -6.76 -19.12
N LEU A 222 7.40 -6.62 -20.46
CA LEU A 222 8.59 -6.68 -21.31
C LEU A 222 9.57 -5.56 -20.97
N LEU A 223 9.09 -4.33 -20.84
CA LEU A 223 9.89 -3.16 -20.50
C LEU A 223 10.50 -3.26 -19.09
N GLU A 224 9.69 -3.63 -18.09
CA GLU A 224 10.13 -3.86 -16.71
C GLU A 224 11.21 -4.95 -16.64
N SER A 225 10.98 -6.09 -17.30
CA SER A 225 11.96 -7.17 -17.37
C SER A 225 13.26 -6.72 -18.03
N LYS A 226 13.18 -5.90 -19.09
CA LYS A 226 14.37 -5.31 -19.75
C LYS A 226 15.11 -4.35 -18.82
N LEU A 227 14.42 -3.59 -17.97
CA LEU A 227 15.02 -2.67 -17.00
C LEU A 227 15.73 -3.43 -15.86
N ILE A 228 15.08 -4.43 -15.26
CA ILE A 228 15.68 -5.29 -14.23
C ILE A 228 16.93 -5.99 -14.78
N ILE A 229 16.84 -6.52 -16.00
CA ILE A 229 17.98 -7.16 -16.66
C ILE A 229 19.10 -6.15 -16.96
N ALA A 230 18.76 -4.90 -17.30
CA ALA A 230 19.73 -3.84 -17.51
C ALA A 230 20.42 -3.40 -16.20
N GLU A 231 19.67 -3.33 -15.09
CA GLU A 231 20.19 -3.04 -13.75
C GLU A 231 21.13 -4.15 -13.25
N LEU A 232 20.71 -5.41 -13.35
CA LEU A 232 21.57 -6.58 -13.07
C LEU A 232 22.79 -6.62 -13.98
N ARG A 233 22.64 -6.14 -15.23
CA ARG A 233 23.77 -5.95 -16.15
C ARG A 233 24.62 -4.74 -15.81
N GLY A 234 24.22 -3.80 -14.96
CA GLY A 234 25.05 -2.68 -14.52
C GLY A 234 26.38 -3.12 -13.89
N ASP A 235 26.36 -4.22 -13.13
CA ASP A 235 27.56 -4.86 -12.58
C ASP A 235 28.39 -5.61 -13.66
N VAL A 236 27.71 -6.15 -14.68
CA VAL A 236 28.34 -6.88 -15.80
C VAL A 236 28.83 -5.96 -16.92
N SER A 237 28.27 -4.75 -17.04
CA SER A 237 28.54 -3.76 -18.09
C SER A 237 29.98 -3.24 -18.04
N ARG A 238 30.63 -3.33 -16.88
CA ARG A 238 32.06 -3.04 -16.74
C ARG A 238 32.95 -4.00 -17.55
N GLN A 239 32.44 -5.18 -17.93
CA GLN A 239 33.16 -6.19 -18.73
C GLN A 239 32.70 -6.27 -20.21
N LEU A 240 31.59 -5.64 -20.61
CA LEU A 240 30.95 -5.83 -21.93
C LEU A 240 30.86 -4.58 -22.83
N GLN A 241 31.69 -3.55 -22.62
CA GLN A 241 31.79 -2.37 -23.51
C GLN A 241 32.18 -2.67 -24.98
N THR A 242 32.27 -3.94 -25.40
CA THR A 242 32.76 -4.38 -26.71
C THR A 242 31.69 -4.80 -27.73
N SER A 243 30.38 -4.87 -27.37
CA SER A 243 29.37 -5.50 -28.26
C SER A 243 28.41 -4.57 -29.03
N GLY A 244 28.31 -3.28 -28.73
CA GLY A 244 27.68 -2.29 -29.63
C GLY A 244 26.15 -2.38 -29.84
N TRP A 245 25.37 -2.98 -28.92
CA TRP A 245 23.91 -3.16 -29.10
C TRP A 245 23.03 -1.97 -28.69
N VAL A 246 23.38 -1.21 -27.65
CA VAL A 246 22.72 0.06 -27.25
C VAL A 246 23.76 0.93 -26.57
N THR A 247 23.87 2.21 -26.94
CA THR A 247 24.80 3.12 -26.26
C THR A 247 24.26 3.51 -24.88
N ARG A 248 25.14 3.80 -23.91
CA ARG A 248 24.74 4.27 -22.58
C ARG A 248 23.83 5.51 -22.65
N THR A 249 24.01 6.34 -23.68
CA THR A 249 23.20 7.53 -23.94
C THR A 249 21.76 7.19 -24.32
N GLU A 250 21.55 6.23 -25.22
CA GLU A 250 20.20 5.81 -25.65
C GLU A 250 19.44 5.12 -24.50
N PHE A 251 20.13 4.33 -23.69
CA PHE A 251 19.56 3.72 -22.49
C PHE A 251 19.11 4.78 -21.48
N ASN A 252 19.97 5.73 -21.15
CA ASN A 252 19.65 6.81 -20.21
C ASN A 252 18.48 7.67 -20.71
N ALA A 253 18.39 7.91 -22.01
CA ALA A 253 17.28 8.67 -22.61
C ALA A 253 15.94 7.92 -22.51
N ALA A 254 15.93 6.60 -22.72
CA ALA A 254 14.71 5.79 -22.58
C ALA A 254 14.26 5.68 -21.12
N VAL A 255 15.19 5.52 -20.18
CA VAL A 255 14.90 5.54 -18.73
C VAL A 255 14.32 6.89 -18.32
N ALA A 256 14.93 8.00 -18.75
CA ALA A 256 14.44 9.35 -18.45
C ALA A 256 13.03 9.60 -19.04
N ALA A 257 12.75 9.10 -20.26
CA ALA A 257 11.44 9.22 -20.88
C ALA A 257 10.35 8.43 -20.11
N LEU A 258 10.65 7.21 -19.69
CA LEU A 258 9.74 6.39 -18.88
C LEU A 258 9.49 7.01 -17.51
N GLN A 259 10.56 7.42 -16.81
CA GLN A 259 10.45 8.13 -15.54
C GLN A 259 9.58 9.38 -15.69
N SER A 260 9.82 10.21 -16.73
CA SER A 260 9.01 11.42 -16.95
C SER A 260 7.53 11.13 -17.23
N THR A 261 7.21 10.01 -17.89
CA THR A 261 5.84 9.60 -18.17
C THR A 261 5.15 9.09 -16.91
N ASP A 262 5.86 8.30 -16.10
CA ASP A 262 5.36 7.77 -14.83
C ASP A 262 5.12 8.89 -13.81
N TYR A 263 6.06 9.83 -13.67
CA TYR A 263 5.89 11.04 -12.87
C TYR A 263 4.69 11.88 -13.33
N SER A 264 4.46 11.99 -14.65
CA SER A 264 3.31 12.72 -15.18
C SER A 264 1.98 12.02 -14.88
N LEU A 265 1.92 10.69 -14.88
CA LEU A 265 0.71 9.94 -14.57
C LEU A 265 0.43 9.97 -13.06
N GLY A 266 1.44 9.72 -12.23
CA GLY A 266 1.35 9.79 -10.77
C GLY A 266 0.84 11.16 -10.31
N GLY A 267 1.44 12.25 -10.80
CA GLY A 267 1.00 13.61 -10.48
C GLY A 267 -0.44 13.93 -10.94
N ALA A 268 -0.88 13.37 -12.07
CA ALA A 268 -2.25 13.52 -12.54
C ALA A 268 -3.26 12.76 -11.66
N LEU A 269 -2.90 11.56 -11.19
CA LEU A 269 -3.70 10.77 -10.25
C LEU A 269 -3.83 11.46 -8.90
N ASP A 270 -2.72 11.98 -8.35
CA ASP A 270 -2.72 12.78 -7.12
C ASP A 270 -3.62 14.01 -7.25
N SER A 271 -3.55 14.68 -8.41
CA SER A 271 -4.39 15.85 -8.71
C SER A 271 -5.87 15.50 -8.76
N ALA A 272 -6.24 14.44 -9.48
CA ALA A 272 -7.62 13.97 -9.57
C ALA A 272 -8.15 13.53 -8.20
N TRP A 273 -7.34 12.81 -7.42
CA TRP A 273 -7.67 12.35 -6.08
C TRP A 273 -7.97 13.52 -5.15
N LEU A 274 -7.09 14.51 -5.04
CA LEU A 274 -7.34 15.63 -4.14
C LEU A 274 -8.42 16.60 -4.60
N CYS A 275 -8.65 16.75 -5.91
CA CYS A 275 -9.81 17.50 -6.41
C CYS A 275 -11.11 16.83 -5.96
N LEU A 276 -11.20 15.50 -6.10
CA LEU A 276 -12.36 14.73 -5.67
C LEU A 276 -12.53 14.80 -4.14
N CYS A 277 -11.46 14.52 -3.39
CA CYS A 277 -11.49 14.52 -1.93
C CYS A 277 -11.82 15.91 -1.38
N GLY A 278 -11.23 16.99 -1.91
CA GLY A 278 -11.57 18.36 -1.52
C GLY A 278 -13.04 18.71 -1.80
N ALA A 279 -13.59 18.25 -2.93
CA ALA A 279 -15.01 18.43 -3.24
C ALA A 279 -15.93 17.66 -2.27
N LEU A 280 -15.54 16.44 -1.87
CA LEU A 280 -16.25 15.64 -0.87
C LEU A 280 -16.22 16.30 0.52
N VAL A 281 -15.07 16.86 0.94
CA VAL A 281 -14.97 17.61 2.19
C VAL A 281 -15.82 18.88 2.13
N MET A 282 -15.82 19.61 1.01
CA MET A 282 -16.75 20.73 0.83
C MET A 282 -18.22 20.29 0.94
N PHE A 283 -18.57 19.11 0.42
CA PHE A 283 -19.92 18.58 0.56
C PHE A 283 -20.35 18.33 2.02
N MET A 284 -19.41 18.19 2.96
CA MET A 284 -19.72 18.10 4.39
C MET A 284 -20.48 19.32 4.91
N HIS A 285 -20.33 20.50 4.31
CA HIS A 285 -21.11 21.69 4.67
C HIS A 285 -22.61 21.52 4.44
N ALA A 286 -23.00 20.76 3.41
CA ALA A 286 -24.40 20.38 3.24
C ALA A 286 -24.87 19.46 4.38
N GLY A 287 -24.00 18.55 4.82
CA GLY A 287 -24.24 17.68 5.96
C GLY A 287 -24.43 18.45 7.28
N PHE A 288 -23.53 19.37 7.60
CA PHE A 288 -23.66 20.27 8.75
C PHE A 288 -24.94 21.10 8.68
N ALA A 289 -25.24 21.70 7.53
CA ALA A 289 -26.45 22.51 7.35
C ALA A 289 -27.73 21.72 7.60
N MET A 290 -27.81 20.46 7.14
CA MET A 290 -28.96 19.59 7.38
C MET A 290 -29.03 19.13 8.85
N LEU A 291 -27.91 18.69 9.42
CA LEU A 291 -27.85 18.21 10.79
C LEU A 291 -28.17 19.31 11.79
N GLU A 292 -27.53 20.47 11.69
CA GLU A 292 -27.75 21.59 12.59
C GLU A 292 -29.18 22.11 12.50
N THR A 293 -29.68 22.29 11.27
CA THR A 293 -31.05 22.75 11.06
C THR A 293 -32.02 21.77 11.70
N GLY A 294 -31.93 20.47 11.36
CA GLY A 294 -32.81 19.42 11.90
C GLY A 294 -32.82 19.38 13.42
N SER A 295 -31.65 19.53 14.05
CA SER A 295 -31.45 19.46 15.50
C SER A 295 -31.95 20.69 16.26
N CYS A 296 -32.11 21.83 15.58
CA CYS A 296 -32.64 23.06 16.17
C CYS A 296 -34.17 23.12 16.08
N ARG A 297 -34.79 24.15 16.67
CA ARG A 297 -36.25 24.37 16.56
C ARG A 297 -36.58 25.02 15.22
N VAL A 298 -37.77 24.69 14.70
CA VAL A 298 -38.28 25.17 13.39
C VAL A 298 -38.21 26.69 13.21
N LYS A 299 -38.36 27.47 14.29
CA LYS A 299 -38.38 28.94 14.26
C LYS A 299 -37.02 29.59 13.95
N ASN A 300 -35.97 28.79 13.83
CA ASN A 300 -34.59 29.23 13.57
C ASN A 300 -33.96 28.52 12.35
N ALA A 301 -34.73 27.75 11.58
CA ALA A 301 -34.22 26.92 10.50
C ALA A 301 -33.52 27.73 9.40
N SER A 302 -34.13 28.82 8.91
CA SER A 302 -33.52 29.70 7.90
C SER A 302 -32.22 30.31 8.41
N ASN A 303 -32.20 30.72 9.68
CA ASN A 303 -31.01 31.29 10.28
C ASN A 303 -29.86 30.29 10.40
N VAL A 304 -30.14 29.03 10.75
CA VAL A 304 -29.11 27.98 10.82
C VAL A 304 -28.55 27.65 9.44
N LEU A 305 -29.40 27.52 8.42
CA LEU A 305 -28.96 27.34 7.03
C LEU A 305 -28.10 28.51 6.55
N MET A 306 -28.54 29.75 6.79
CA MET A 306 -27.78 30.94 6.43
C MET A 306 -26.41 30.99 7.13
N LYS A 307 -26.33 30.64 8.43
CA LYS A 307 -25.04 30.60 9.15
C LYS A 307 -24.06 29.63 8.51
N ASN A 308 -24.51 28.45 8.08
CA ASN A 308 -23.66 27.47 7.40
C ASN A 308 -23.15 28.02 6.05
N LEU A 309 -24.02 28.64 5.24
CA LEU A 309 -23.61 29.26 3.97
C LEU A 309 -22.64 30.43 4.18
N VAL A 310 -22.92 31.30 5.13
CA VAL A 310 -22.06 32.43 5.49
C VAL A 310 -20.71 31.93 6.00
N ASN A 311 -20.68 30.85 6.79
CA ASN A 311 -19.45 30.25 7.27
C ASN A 311 -18.53 29.83 6.12
N VAL A 312 -19.09 29.15 5.10
CA VAL A 312 -18.33 28.77 3.91
C VAL A 312 -17.82 30.02 3.20
N CYS A 313 -18.70 30.95 2.82
CA CYS A 313 -18.30 32.11 2.02
C CYS A 313 -17.24 32.98 2.73
N VAL A 314 -17.47 33.31 4.01
CA VAL A 314 -16.59 34.17 4.79
C VAL A 314 -15.31 33.43 5.19
N GLY A 315 -15.42 32.14 5.53
CA GLY A 315 -14.28 31.28 5.81
C GLY A 315 -13.35 31.13 4.60
N THR A 316 -13.90 30.99 3.39
CA THR A 316 -13.12 31.00 2.13
C THR A 316 -12.33 32.29 1.97
N LEU A 317 -12.96 33.44 2.19
CA LEU A 317 -12.26 34.72 2.10
C LEU A 317 -11.18 34.85 3.19
N GLY A 318 -11.46 34.41 4.42
CA GLY A 318 -10.47 34.38 5.49
C GLY A 318 -9.26 33.52 5.16
N TRP A 319 -9.49 32.32 4.60
CA TRP A 319 -8.44 31.40 4.18
C TRP A 319 -7.63 31.93 2.99
N TRP A 320 -8.30 32.52 1.99
CA TRP A 320 -7.64 33.11 0.82
C TRP A 320 -6.77 34.32 1.17
N VAL A 321 -7.28 35.23 2.01
CA VAL A 321 -6.57 36.46 2.35
C VAL A 321 -5.39 36.18 3.28
N PHE A 322 -5.63 35.47 4.40
CA PHE A 322 -4.65 35.29 5.47
C PHE A 322 -4.37 33.83 5.81
N GLY A 323 -5.39 32.97 5.78
CA GLY A 323 -5.29 31.65 6.37
C GLY A 323 -4.23 30.76 5.72
N TRP A 324 -4.18 30.68 4.38
CA TRP A 324 -3.09 29.95 3.71
C TRP A 324 -1.72 30.52 4.08
N ALA A 325 -1.59 31.84 4.08
CA ALA A 325 -0.31 32.49 4.34
C ALA A 325 0.22 32.18 5.74
N PHE A 326 -0.64 32.20 6.74
CA PHE A 326 -0.23 31.84 8.10
C PHE A 326 0.00 30.34 8.28
N ALA A 327 -0.76 29.48 7.59
CA ALA A 327 -0.64 28.02 7.70
C ALA A 327 0.57 27.43 6.95
N TYR A 328 0.80 27.87 5.71
CA TYR A 328 1.73 27.26 4.75
C TYR A 328 2.63 28.28 4.03
N GLY A 329 2.54 29.56 4.39
CA GLY A 329 3.27 30.65 3.75
C GLY A 329 4.77 30.66 4.02
N SER A 330 5.50 29.73 3.42
CA SER A 330 6.97 29.67 3.35
C SER A 330 7.47 28.51 2.49
N GLN A 331 6.61 27.89 1.66
CA GLN A 331 6.91 26.67 0.90
C GLN A 331 7.36 25.47 1.79
N GLY A 332 6.81 25.37 3.00
CA GLY A 332 7.18 24.36 3.99
C GLY A 332 7.21 24.92 5.41
N THR A 333 8.08 24.35 6.26
CA THR A 333 8.26 24.73 7.66
C THR A 333 8.46 26.24 7.82
N PRO A 334 7.63 26.93 8.64
CA PRO A 334 7.83 28.34 8.94
C PRO A 334 9.25 28.60 9.45
N ALA A 335 9.94 29.61 8.91
CA ALA A 335 11.30 29.95 9.34
C ALA A 335 11.40 30.31 10.84
N ASN A 336 10.30 30.78 11.43
CA ASN A 336 10.17 31.07 12.85
C ASN A 336 9.56 29.90 13.66
N GLY A 337 9.23 28.78 13.02
CA GLY A 337 8.58 27.60 13.60
C GLY A 337 7.13 27.79 14.06
N PHE A 338 6.54 28.97 13.87
CA PHE A 338 5.28 29.39 14.50
C PHE A 338 4.20 29.86 13.52
N ILE A 339 4.53 30.65 12.50
CA ILE A 339 3.57 31.27 11.57
C ILE A 339 4.23 31.52 10.21
N GLY A 340 3.53 31.18 9.13
CA GLY A 340 3.94 31.53 7.77
C GLY A 340 3.83 33.04 7.48
N THR A 341 4.60 33.52 6.52
CA THR A 341 4.77 34.95 6.22
C THR A 341 4.56 35.32 4.76
N ASP A 342 4.25 34.36 3.89
CA ASP A 342 4.10 34.57 2.44
C ASP A 342 2.80 33.94 1.91
N GLY A 343 2.40 34.24 0.67
CA GLY A 343 1.21 33.62 0.07
C GLY A 343 -0.13 34.31 0.35
N PHE A 344 -0.11 35.52 0.92
CA PHE A 344 -1.32 36.34 1.12
C PHE A 344 -2.05 36.57 -0.20
N PHE A 345 -3.38 36.48 -0.20
CA PHE A 345 -4.22 36.63 -1.39
C PHE A 345 -3.87 35.67 -2.55
N GLY A 346 -3.21 34.54 -2.25
CA GLY A 346 -2.75 33.59 -3.28
C GLY A 346 -1.58 34.10 -4.13
N ILE A 347 -0.87 35.15 -3.68
CA ILE A 347 0.32 35.65 -4.34
C ILE A 347 1.41 34.58 -4.29
N GLY A 348 2.06 34.31 -5.44
CA GLY A 348 3.15 33.33 -5.52
C GLY A 348 2.69 31.87 -5.71
N PHE A 349 1.43 31.62 -6.07
CA PHE A 349 0.94 30.23 -6.31
C PHE A 349 1.32 29.67 -7.68
N TYR A 350 1.76 30.53 -8.59
CA TYR A 350 2.20 30.18 -9.93
C TYR A 350 3.36 31.08 -10.36
N THR A 351 4.09 30.60 -11.35
CA THR A 351 5.09 31.37 -12.08
C THR A 351 4.65 31.53 -13.51
N VAL A 352 5.11 32.59 -14.16
CA VAL A 352 4.89 32.82 -15.59
C VAL A 352 6.26 32.86 -16.23
N ASP A 353 6.50 31.96 -17.18
CA ASP A 353 7.71 31.97 -17.98
C ASP A 353 7.72 33.26 -18.82
N ALA A 354 8.72 34.11 -18.59
CA ALA A 354 8.83 35.42 -19.23
C ALA A 354 9.07 35.35 -20.76
N THR A 355 9.51 34.19 -21.26
CA THR A 355 9.85 33.96 -22.67
C THR A 355 8.70 33.31 -23.42
N THR A 356 8.04 32.32 -22.81
CA THR A 356 6.98 31.52 -23.46
C THR A 356 5.58 31.96 -23.07
N GLY A 357 5.43 32.74 -22.00
CA GLY A 357 4.13 33.12 -21.43
C GLY A 357 3.40 31.96 -20.74
N VAL A 358 4.04 30.79 -20.61
CA VAL A 358 3.44 29.61 -19.97
C VAL A 358 3.29 29.86 -18.47
N ILE A 359 2.10 29.58 -17.96
CA ILE A 359 1.78 29.63 -16.53
C ILE A 359 1.99 28.24 -15.95
N SER A 360 2.89 28.12 -14.97
CA SER A 360 3.17 26.87 -14.27
C SER A 360 2.86 27.02 -12.78
N PRO A 361 2.11 26.09 -12.17
CA PRO A 361 1.87 26.13 -10.73
C PRO A 361 3.19 25.98 -9.97
N LEU A 362 3.29 26.64 -8.82
CA LEU A 362 4.38 26.41 -7.89
C LEU A 362 4.08 25.16 -7.05
N ALA A 363 5.07 24.30 -6.83
CA ALA A 363 4.94 23.17 -5.90
C ALA A 363 4.68 23.68 -4.47
N SER A 364 3.97 22.91 -3.64
CA SER A 364 3.65 23.28 -2.25
C SER A 364 4.77 22.95 -1.25
N CYS A 365 5.82 22.27 -1.70
CA CYS A 365 7.01 21.91 -0.93
C CYS A 365 8.20 21.62 -1.86
N ASP A 366 9.40 21.54 -1.26
CA ASP A 366 10.67 21.34 -1.96
C ASP A 366 11.01 19.86 -2.29
N ALA A 367 10.13 18.91 -1.98
CA ALA A 367 10.39 17.48 -2.18
C ALA A 367 9.90 16.95 -3.55
N ASP A 368 10.51 15.88 -4.04
CA ASP A 368 10.05 15.18 -5.25
C ASP A 368 8.62 14.64 -5.05
N GLY A 369 7.72 14.89 -6.01
CA GLY A 369 6.31 14.49 -5.93
C GLY A 369 5.39 15.49 -5.21
N CYS A 370 5.89 16.68 -4.82
CA CYS A 370 5.06 17.71 -4.22
C CYS A 370 3.93 18.20 -5.16
N GLN A 371 2.75 18.37 -4.59
CA GLN A 371 1.58 18.84 -5.32
C GLN A 371 1.66 20.32 -5.67
N SER A 372 0.82 20.78 -6.60
CA SER A 372 0.67 22.22 -6.81
C SER A 372 0.12 22.93 -5.57
N THR A 373 0.65 24.12 -5.29
CA THR A 373 0.20 25.01 -4.21
C THR A 373 -1.30 25.29 -4.31
N MET A 374 -1.85 25.46 -5.51
CA MET A 374 -3.29 25.69 -5.71
C MET A 374 -4.15 24.49 -5.32
N LEU A 375 -3.70 23.27 -5.65
CA LEU A 375 -4.40 22.05 -5.29
C LEU A 375 -4.38 21.83 -3.78
N SER A 376 -3.21 21.98 -3.15
CA SER A 376 -3.08 21.90 -1.70
C SER A 376 -3.90 22.98 -1.00
N TRP A 377 -3.97 24.20 -1.55
CA TRP A 377 -4.83 25.27 -1.06
C TRP A 377 -6.30 24.87 -1.07
N PHE A 378 -6.78 24.30 -2.17
CA PHE A 378 -8.18 23.87 -2.31
C PHE A 378 -8.52 22.76 -1.32
N PHE A 379 -7.65 21.75 -1.19
CA PHE A 379 -7.86 20.65 -0.27
C PHE A 379 -7.89 21.14 1.19
N GLN A 380 -6.89 21.92 1.61
CA GLN A 380 -6.78 22.41 3.00
C GLN A 380 -7.84 23.45 3.36
N TRP A 381 -8.29 24.26 2.40
CA TRP A 381 -9.42 25.17 2.57
C TRP A 381 -10.69 24.43 3.05
N ALA A 382 -10.94 23.24 2.52
CA ALA A 382 -12.13 22.47 2.85
C ALA A 382 -12.10 22.05 4.33
N PHE A 383 -10.93 21.69 4.88
CA PHE A 383 -10.75 21.33 6.30
C PHE A 383 -10.89 22.56 7.20
N CYS A 384 -10.27 23.69 6.82
CA CYS A 384 -10.39 24.95 7.56
C CYS A 384 -11.84 25.39 7.73
N THR A 385 -12.60 25.38 6.63
CA THR A 385 -14.00 25.81 6.67
C THR A 385 -14.87 24.82 7.45
N ALA A 386 -14.63 23.51 7.34
CA ALA A 386 -15.31 22.51 8.15
C ALA A 386 -15.06 22.71 9.65
N GLY A 387 -13.80 22.98 10.04
CA GLY A 387 -13.43 23.29 11.42
C GLY A 387 -14.15 24.54 11.98
N ALA A 388 -14.34 25.56 11.14
CA ALA A 388 -15.12 26.74 11.50
C ALA A 388 -16.62 26.43 11.65
N THR A 389 -17.18 25.56 10.78
CA THR A 389 -18.62 25.19 10.83
C THR A 389 -18.98 24.50 12.14
N ILE A 390 -18.09 23.69 12.74
CA ILE A 390 -18.33 23.02 14.04
C ILE A 390 -18.80 24.01 15.11
N VAL A 391 -18.27 25.25 15.09
CA VAL A 391 -18.63 26.27 16.07
C VAL A 391 -20.08 26.78 15.88
N SER A 392 -20.59 26.82 14.64
CA SER A 392 -21.97 27.22 14.32
C SER A 392 -23.00 26.42 15.12
N GLY A 393 -22.78 25.10 15.23
CA GLY A 393 -23.63 24.17 15.94
C GLY A 393 -23.77 24.50 17.43
N GLY A 394 -22.65 24.71 18.13
CA GLY A 394 -22.63 25.02 19.57
C GLY A 394 -23.33 26.34 19.94
N VAL A 395 -23.23 27.34 19.07
CA VAL A 395 -23.82 28.67 19.29
C VAL A 395 -25.19 28.85 18.62
N ALA A 396 -25.80 27.78 18.11
CA ALA A 396 -27.05 27.85 17.37
C ALA A 396 -28.20 28.48 18.17
N GLU A 397 -29.17 29.02 17.43
CA GLU A 397 -30.40 29.67 17.89
C GLU A 397 -30.30 30.96 18.72
N ARG A 398 -29.12 31.37 19.21
CA ARG A 398 -29.00 32.58 20.06
C ARG A 398 -27.86 33.54 19.74
N VAL A 399 -26.97 33.20 18.80
CA VAL A 399 -25.94 34.12 18.32
C VAL A 399 -26.50 35.05 17.24
N LYS A 400 -26.04 36.32 17.20
CA LYS A 400 -26.30 37.22 16.06
C LYS A 400 -25.52 36.77 14.84
N SER A 401 -26.16 36.68 13.68
CA SER A 401 -25.55 36.14 12.45
C SER A 401 -24.37 36.98 11.91
N PRO A 402 -24.42 38.33 11.88
CA PRO A 402 -23.24 39.12 11.49
C PRO A 402 -22.04 38.92 12.42
N THR A 403 -22.31 38.75 13.72
CA THR A 403 -21.28 38.50 14.73
C THR A 403 -20.63 37.14 14.54
N TYR A 404 -21.42 36.13 14.22
CA TYR A 404 -20.90 34.82 13.85
C TYR A 404 -20.04 34.88 12.58
N ALA A 405 -20.42 35.69 11.58
CA ALA A 405 -19.61 35.88 10.37
C ALA A 405 -18.21 36.45 10.68
N VAL A 406 -18.13 37.46 11.57
CA VAL A 406 -16.84 38.02 12.02
C VAL A 406 -16.00 36.96 12.73
N TYR A 407 -16.62 36.17 13.61
CA TYR A 407 -15.93 35.08 14.30
C TYR A 407 -15.45 34.00 13.31
N ALA A 408 -16.27 33.59 12.34
CA ALA A 408 -15.91 32.61 11.32
C ALA A 408 -14.73 33.10 10.47
N PHE A 409 -14.70 34.40 10.11
CA PHE A 409 -13.55 35.00 9.46
C PHE A 409 -12.30 34.89 10.35
N PHE A 410 -12.39 35.27 11.63
CA PHE A 410 -11.26 35.22 12.56
C PHE A 410 -10.75 33.79 12.79
N MET A 411 -11.65 32.82 12.87
CA MET A 411 -11.33 31.40 12.97
C MET A 411 -10.53 30.93 11.75
N ALA A 412 -11.01 31.23 10.54
CA ALA A 412 -10.40 30.79 9.29
C ALA A 412 -9.14 31.58 8.89
N SER A 413 -9.02 32.83 9.35
CA SER A 413 -7.89 33.71 9.04
C SER A 413 -6.77 33.66 10.06
N PHE A 414 -7.02 33.23 11.31
CA PHE A 414 -6.01 33.30 12.36
C PHE A 414 -6.01 32.10 13.32
N ILE A 415 -7.14 31.75 13.96
CA ILE A 415 -7.10 30.70 15.01
C ILE A 415 -6.67 29.34 14.42
N TYR A 416 -7.38 28.87 13.39
CA TYR A 416 -7.14 27.58 12.76
C TYR A 416 -5.82 27.52 11.99
N PRO A 417 -5.48 28.50 11.11
CA PRO A 417 -4.22 28.50 10.37
C PRO A 417 -2.96 28.39 11.21
N ILE A 418 -2.95 29.00 12.40
CA ILE A 418 -1.77 28.98 13.27
C ILE A 418 -1.55 27.58 13.86
N ILE A 419 -2.62 26.88 14.20
CA ILE A 419 -2.53 25.48 14.62
C ILE A 419 -1.97 24.64 13.48
N VAL A 420 -2.47 24.86 12.24
CA VAL A 420 -1.95 24.20 11.05
C VAL A 420 -0.47 24.49 10.86
N ALA A 421 -0.02 25.74 11.01
CA ALA A 421 1.39 26.12 10.89
C ALA A 421 2.29 25.35 11.85
N TRP A 422 1.85 25.16 13.09
CA TRP A 422 2.57 24.38 14.09
C TRP A 422 2.59 22.90 13.75
N SER A 423 1.49 22.40 13.17
CA SER A 423 1.22 21.00 12.91
C SER A 423 1.55 20.59 11.47
N TRP A 424 0.59 20.59 10.55
CA TRP A 424 0.73 20.11 9.17
C TRP A 424 1.59 21.03 8.29
N GLY A 425 1.78 22.28 8.70
CA GLY A 425 2.70 23.23 8.08
C GLY A 425 4.17 22.98 8.44
N GLY A 426 4.47 21.95 9.25
CA GLY A 426 5.84 21.55 9.56
C GLY A 426 6.52 22.39 10.64
N GLY A 427 5.77 23.15 11.44
CA GLY A 427 6.27 23.94 12.55
C GLY A 427 6.69 23.11 13.77
N PHE A 428 6.80 23.75 14.94
CA PHE A 428 7.44 23.13 16.12
C PHE A 428 6.74 21.85 16.62
N LEU A 429 5.44 21.66 16.40
CA LEU A 429 4.75 20.43 16.81
C LEU A 429 5.15 19.25 15.92
N ALA A 430 5.46 19.48 14.64
CA ALA A 430 5.83 18.42 13.70
C ALA A 430 7.08 17.63 14.12
N THR A 431 7.93 18.21 14.97
CA THR A 431 9.16 17.57 15.49
C THR A 431 9.27 17.63 17.01
N ILE A 432 8.18 17.96 17.71
CA ILE A 432 8.16 18.02 19.18
C ILE A 432 8.54 16.65 19.76
N THR A 433 9.21 16.67 20.92
CA THR A 433 9.78 15.46 21.57
C THR A 433 10.64 14.59 20.64
N SER A 434 11.23 15.17 19.57
CA SER A 434 12.07 14.50 18.56
C SER A 434 11.38 13.49 17.63
N VAL A 435 10.06 13.32 17.77
CA VAL A 435 9.25 12.35 17.02
C VAL A 435 8.03 12.95 16.34
N GLY A 436 7.56 14.12 16.80
CA GLY A 436 6.35 14.76 16.29
C GLY A 436 5.06 14.14 16.83
N TYR A 437 3.93 14.78 16.53
CA TYR A 437 2.60 14.27 16.85
C TYR A 437 2.05 13.38 15.71
N MET A 438 0.98 12.66 16.02
CA MET A 438 0.17 11.89 15.09
C MET A 438 -1.24 12.48 15.04
N ASP A 439 -1.58 13.04 13.90
CA ASP A 439 -2.94 13.48 13.58
C ASP A 439 -3.14 13.43 12.07
N PHE A 440 -3.42 12.23 11.57
CA PHE A 440 -3.46 11.89 10.14
C PHE A 440 -4.35 12.82 9.33
N ALA A 441 -5.60 12.98 9.76
CA ALA A 441 -6.60 13.81 9.09
C ALA A 441 -7.21 14.92 9.97
N GLY A 442 -6.91 14.99 11.28
CA GLY A 442 -7.33 16.14 12.12
C GLY A 442 -8.34 15.88 13.24
N SER A 443 -8.21 14.83 14.06
CA SER A 443 -8.95 14.78 15.35
C SER A 443 -8.54 15.92 16.28
N GLY A 444 -7.27 16.32 16.23
CA GLY A 444 -6.75 17.48 16.95
C GLY A 444 -6.94 18.77 16.14
N VAL A 445 -6.28 18.84 14.99
CA VAL A 445 -6.16 20.06 14.18
C VAL A 445 -7.52 20.60 13.74
N VAL A 446 -8.49 19.75 13.41
CA VAL A 446 -9.84 20.18 12.99
C VAL A 446 -10.85 20.02 14.11
N HIS A 447 -11.06 18.80 14.59
CA HIS A 447 -12.18 18.50 15.48
C HIS A 447 -12.00 19.07 16.88
N LEU A 448 -10.84 18.87 17.51
CA LEU A 448 -10.56 19.49 18.81
C LEU A 448 -10.54 21.01 18.70
N THR A 449 -9.91 21.58 17.66
CA THR A 449 -9.90 23.02 17.41
C THR A 449 -11.32 23.60 17.31
N GLY A 450 -12.19 23.02 16.49
CA GLY A 450 -13.58 23.45 16.35
C GLY A 450 -14.41 23.18 17.61
N GLY A 451 -14.24 22.01 18.25
CA GLY A 451 -15.00 21.59 19.42
C GLY A 451 -14.70 22.39 20.68
N VAL A 452 -13.43 22.71 20.95
CA VAL A 452 -13.07 23.58 22.09
C VAL A 452 -13.52 25.03 21.86
N SER A 453 -13.47 25.50 20.61
CA SER A 453 -14.03 26.78 20.21
C SER A 453 -15.56 26.83 20.38
N ALA A 454 -16.25 25.76 20.02
CA ALA A 454 -17.70 25.60 20.23
C ALA A 454 -18.04 25.61 21.72
N LEU A 455 -17.24 24.94 22.55
CA LEU A 455 -17.41 24.94 24.00
C LEU A 455 -17.23 26.35 24.59
N ALA A 456 -16.17 27.05 24.19
CA ALA A 456 -15.91 28.42 24.61
C ALA A 456 -17.08 29.35 24.25
N GLY A 457 -17.57 29.28 23.01
CA GLY A 457 -18.75 30.05 22.58
C GLY A 457 -19.98 29.71 23.39
N THR A 458 -20.29 28.42 23.54
CA THR A 458 -21.46 27.94 24.28
C THR A 458 -21.47 28.43 25.73
N VAL A 459 -20.33 28.34 26.42
CA VAL A 459 -20.17 28.80 27.81
C VAL A 459 -20.31 30.32 27.90
N VAL A 460 -19.69 31.09 27.00
CA VAL A 460 -19.76 32.55 27.02
C VAL A 460 -21.17 33.07 26.68
N LEU A 461 -21.85 32.47 25.70
CA LEU A 461 -23.24 32.82 25.35
C LEU A 461 -24.23 32.47 26.47
N GLY A 462 -23.97 31.39 27.20
CA GLY A 462 -24.90 30.80 28.15
C GLY A 462 -26.05 30.05 27.47
N PRO A 463 -26.96 29.46 28.26
CA PRO A 463 -27.98 28.57 27.72
C PRO A 463 -29.13 29.30 27.03
N ARG A 464 -29.78 28.61 26.09
CA ARG A 464 -31.04 29.07 25.49
C ARG A 464 -32.10 29.19 26.58
N LYS A 465 -32.89 30.26 26.54
CA LYS A 465 -33.93 30.54 27.54
C LYS A 465 -34.94 29.40 27.61
N GLY A 466 -35.12 28.80 28.78
CA GLY A 466 -36.06 27.69 29.01
C GLY A 466 -35.47 26.29 28.74
N ARG A 467 -34.22 26.16 28.30
CA ARG A 467 -33.65 24.86 27.89
C ARG A 467 -33.61 23.81 29.00
N PHE A 468 -33.35 24.24 30.24
CA PHE A 468 -33.22 23.33 31.38
C PHE A 468 -34.49 23.30 32.24
N GLU A 469 -35.42 24.22 32.00
CA GLU A 469 -36.72 24.30 32.63
C GLU A 469 -37.75 23.45 31.86
N ASN A 470 -37.77 23.58 30.52
CA ASN A 470 -38.71 22.90 29.62
C ASN A 470 -37.94 22.16 28.51
N PRO A 471 -37.23 21.06 28.81
CA PRO A 471 -36.37 20.37 27.83
C PRO A 471 -37.13 19.86 26.60
N GLU A 472 -38.41 19.51 26.75
CA GLU A 472 -39.28 19.00 25.67
C GLU A 472 -39.49 20.03 24.53
N GLU A 473 -39.38 21.34 24.82
CA GLU A 473 -39.52 22.39 23.80
C GLU A 473 -38.31 22.50 22.86
N PHE A 474 -37.21 21.81 23.20
CA PHE A 474 -35.94 21.84 22.49
C PHE A 474 -35.65 20.54 21.72
N GLU A 475 -36.66 19.69 21.55
CA GLU A 475 -36.56 18.52 20.71
C GLU A 475 -36.25 18.89 19.25
N CYS A 476 -35.55 17.98 18.58
CA CYS A 476 -35.19 18.05 17.17
C CYS A 476 -36.45 18.24 16.31
N HIS A 477 -36.52 19.34 15.54
CA HIS A 477 -37.72 19.63 14.75
C HIS A 477 -37.87 18.75 13.50
N ASN A 478 -36.77 18.19 12.98
CA ASN A 478 -36.78 17.37 11.76
C ASN A 478 -35.68 16.30 11.80
N LEU A 479 -36.00 15.15 12.39
CA LEU A 479 -35.10 14.01 12.52
C LEU A 479 -34.62 13.44 11.15
N PRO A 480 -35.44 13.37 10.09
CA PRO A 480 -34.96 13.01 8.75
C PRO A 480 -33.80 13.90 8.26
N LEU A 481 -33.83 15.21 8.52
CA LEU A 481 -32.70 16.09 8.16
C LEU A 481 -31.44 15.78 8.97
N VAL A 482 -31.57 15.40 10.24
CA VAL A 482 -30.42 14.95 11.05
C VAL A 482 -29.78 13.70 10.47
N VAL A 483 -30.61 12.73 10.05
CA VAL A 483 -30.14 11.47 9.43
C VAL A 483 -29.47 11.75 8.07
N LEU A 484 -30.10 12.54 7.20
CA LEU A 484 -29.52 12.93 5.91
C LEU A 484 -28.22 13.72 6.08
N GLY A 485 -28.18 14.63 7.06
CA GLY A 485 -26.98 15.35 7.45
C GLY A 485 -25.86 14.42 7.86
N THR A 486 -26.15 13.43 8.71
CA THR A 486 -25.18 12.43 9.16
C THR A 486 -24.65 11.58 8.01
N PHE A 487 -25.50 11.14 7.07
CA PHE A 487 -25.04 10.41 5.89
C PHE A 487 -24.19 11.27 4.96
N ALA A 488 -24.55 12.54 4.76
CA ALA A 488 -23.76 13.46 3.96
C ALA A 488 -22.38 13.74 4.60
N LEU A 489 -22.32 13.85 5.93
CA LEU A 489 -21.07 13.98 6.68
C LEU A 489 -20.21 12.72 6.57
N TRP A 490 -20.79 11.53 6.73
CA TRP A 490 -20.06 10.27 6.55
C TRP A 490 -19.54 10.14 5.11
N PHE A 491 -20.37 10.45 4.10
CA PHE A 491 -19.94 10.45 2.71
C PHE A 491 -18.78 11.41 2.45
N GLY A 492 -18.87 12.65 2.96
CA GLY A 492 -17.78 13.63 2.85
C GLY A 492 -16.52 13.20 3.61
N TRP A 493 -16.65 12.38 4.65
CA TRP A 493 -15.52 11.83 5.41
C TRP A 493 -14.61 10.92 4.59
N TYR A 494 -15.09 10.34 3.48
CA TYR A 494 -14.24 9.63 2.52
C TYR A 494 -13.33 10.57 1.71
N GLY A 495 -13.68 11.85 1.58
CA GLY A 495 -12.75 12.88 1.13
C GLY A 495 -11.81 13.36 2.23
N PHE A 496 -12.28 13.33 3.48
CA PHE A 496 -11.55 13.85 4.64
C PHE A 496 -10.41 12.91 5.06
N ASN A 497 -10.74 11.67 5.44
CA ASN A 497 -9.76 10.72 5.96
C ASN A 497 -8.91 10.12 4.83
N PRO A 498 -9.48 9.38 3.84
CA PRO A 498 -8.69 8.85 2.72
C PRO A 498 -7.97 9.93 1.92
N GLY A 499 -8.56 11.11 1.72
CA GLY A 499 -7.88 12.21 1.02
C GLY A 499 -6.62 12.70 1.74
N SER A 500 -6.51 12.47 3.05
CA SER A 500 -5.32 12.81 3.83
C SER A 500 -4.13 11.89 3.58
N THR A 501 -4.23 10.89 2.68
CA THR A 501 -3.03 10.27 2.08
C THR A 501 -2.25 11.25 1.20
N LEU A 502 -2.85 12.37 0.80
CA LEU A 502 -2.26 13.40 -0.05
C LEU A 502 -1.79 12.89 -1.42
N GLY A 503 -2.24 11.71 -1.84
CA GLY A 503 -1.85 11.12 -3.10
C GLY A 503 -2.41 9.72 -3.30
N MET A 504 -2.41 9.31 -4.56
CA MET A 504 -2.75 7.98 -5.07
C MET A 504 -1.96 7.68 -6.36
N HIS A 505 -0.70 8.09 -6.40
CA HIS A 505 0.19 7.93 -7.55
C HIS A 505 0.71 6.50 -7.72
N ASP A 506 0.70 5.68 -6.67
CA ASP A 506 1.21 4.32 -6.72
C ASP A 506 0.36 3.32 -5.93
N GLY A 507 0.74 2.03 -6.01
CA GLY A 507 0.04 0.96 -5.33
C GLY A 507 0.10 1.05 -3.80
N ALA A 508 1.14 1.67 -3.24
CA ALA A 508 1.29 1.82 -1.80
C ALA A 508 0.34 2.90 -1.26
N THR A 509 0.37 4.10 -1.83
CA THR A 509 -0.53 5.20 -1.48
C THR A 509 -2.00 4.83 -1.71
N GLY A 510 -2.32 4.12 -2.80
CA GLY A 510 -3.67 3.60 -3.05
C GLY A 510 -4.13 2.57 -2.01
N ALA A 511 -3.25 1.66 -1.58
CA ALA A 511 -3.58 0.69 -0.56
C ALA A 511 -3.70 1.33 0.84
N LEU A 512 -2.93 2.38 1.15
CA LEU A 512 -3.09 3.17 2.38
C LEU A 512 -4.46 3.87 2.39
N ALA A 513 -4.86 4.50 1.28
CA ALA A 513 -6.17 5.13 1.16
C ALA A 513 -7.32 4.13 1.38
N ALA A 514 -7.18 2.91 0.87
CA ALA A 514 -8.14 1.83 1.08
C ALA A 514 -8.24 1.41 2.57
N GLN A 515 -7.11 1.25 3.26
CA GLN A 515 -7.10 0.99 4.71
C GLN A 515 -7.77 2.12 5.48
N VAL A 516 -7.42 3.37 5.18
CA VAL A 516 -8.00 4.56 5.82
C VAL A 516 -9.52 4.59 5.64
N ALA A 517 -10.03 4.26 4.45
CA ALA A 517 -11.47 4.16 4.19
C ALA A 517 -12.14 3.05 5.02
N MET A 518 -11.50 1.89 5.15
CA MET A 518 -11.99 0.78 5.98
C MET A 518 -12.04 1.18 7.46
N ASN A 519 -10.97 1.76 7.99
CA ASN A 519 -10.89 2.24 9.38
C ASN A 519 -11.95 3.29 9.68
N THR A 520 -12.13 4.24 8.76
CA THR A 520 -13.16 5.30 8.84
C THR A 520 -14.56 4.69 8.94
N THR A 521 -14.87 3.73 8.06
CA THR A 521 -16.17 3.06 8.02
C THR A 521 -16.45 2.25 9.28
N LEU A 522 -15.45 1.50 9.74
CA LEU A 522 -15.60 0.61 10.88
C LEU A 522 -15.81 1.42 12.18
N ALA A 523 -15.00 2.44 12.42
CA ALA A 523 -15.14 3.28 13.61
C ALA A 523 -16.48 4.02 13.65
N ALA A 524 -16.96 4.52 12.50
CA ALA A 524 -18.27 5.14 12.36
C ALA A 524 -19.41 4.18 12.74
N ALA A 525 -19.40 2.97 12.17
CA ALA A 525 -20.41 1.96 12.44
C ALA A 525 -20.38 1.52 13.92
N THR A 526 -19.19 1.29 14.48
CA THR A 526 -19.02 0.89 15.88
C THR A 526 -19.46 1.98 16.83
N GLY A 527 -19.07 3.23 16.59
CA GLY A 527 -19.50 4.38 17.42
C GLY A 527 -21.01 4.54 17.42
N GLY A 528 -21.64 4.47 16.24
CA GLY A 528 -23.08 4.53 16.07
C GLY A 528 -23.83 3.46 16.84
N ILE A 529 -23.50 2.19 16.59
CA ILE A 529 -24.16 1.06 17.25
C ILE A 529 -23.94 1.10 18.76
N THR A 530 -22.76 1.51 19.23
CA THR A 530 -22.48 1.60 20.67
C THR A 530 -23.39 2.60 21.35
N VAL A 531 -23.49 3.84 20.84
CA VAL A 531 -24.39 4.84 21.43
C VAL A 531 -25.85 4.39 21.35
N PHE A 532 -26.26 3.83 20.20
CA PHE A 532 -27.62 3.32 20.03
C PHE A 532 -27.97 2.25 21.07
N LEU A 533 -27.12 1.23 21.24
CA LEU A 533 -27.35 0.17 22.21
C LEU A 533 -27.30 0.71 23.65
N LEU A 534 -26.33 1.59 23.95
CA LEU A 534 -26.20 2.19 25.28
C LEU A 534 -27.45 2.98 25.66
N ARG A 535 -27.93 3.86 24.77
CA ARG A 535 -29.16 4.64 25.00
C ARG A 535 -30.40 3.76 25.01
N TYR A 536 -30.48 2.72 24.19
CA TYR A 536 -31.58 1.76 24.24
C TYR A 536 -31.61 1.00 25.58
N VAL A 537 -30.47 0.57 26.09
CA VAL A 537 -30.39 -0.13 27.38
C VAL A 537 -30.83 0.77 28.54
N ILE A 538 -30.44 2.05 28.53
CA ILE A 538 -30.77 3.03 29.57
C ILE A 538 -32.24 3.49 29.48
N THR A 539 -32.70 3.86 28.29
CA THR A 539 -34.01 4.52 28.10
C THR A 539 -35.14 3.56 27.72
N LYS A 540 -34.81 2.35 27.26
CA LYS A 540 -35.73 1.38 26.63
C LYS A 540 -36.45 1.93 25.39
N LYS A 541 -35.92 3.00 24.78
CA LYS A 541 -36.44 3.65 23.58
C LYS A 541 -35.36 3.69 22.50
N TYR A 542 -35.78 3.67 21.23
CA TYR A 542 -34.87 3.82 20.11
C TYR A 542 -34.56 5.30 19.89
N ASP A 543 -33.31 5.68 20.12
CA ASP A 543 -32.84 7.05 19.93
C ASP A 543 -31.98 7.17 18.66
N VAL A 544 -32.63 7.63 17.59
CA VAL A 544 -32.01 7.82 16.27
C VAL A 544 -31.03 8.99 16.27
N GLY A 545 -31.30 10.06 17.03
CA GLY A 545 -30.38 11.20 17.15
C GLY A 545 -29.10 10.78 17.88
N GLY A 546 -29.24 9.98 18.93
CA GLY A 546 -28.12 9.34 19.62
C GLY A 546 -27.28 8.45 18.69
N LEU A 547 -27.93 7.62 17.86
CA LEU A 547 -27.24 6.83 16.84
C LEU A 547 -26.44 7.73 15.87
N CYS A 548 -27.04 8.81 15.38
CA CYS A 548 -26.37 9.76 14.48
C CYS A 548 -25.13 10.39 15.11
N ASN A 549 -25.23 10.92 16.33
CA ASN A 549 -24.08 11.47 17.03
C ASN A 549 -23.03 10.40 17.39
N GLY A 550 -23.44 9.16 17.65
CA GLY A 550 -22.51 8.04 17.83
C GLY A 550 -21.70 7.74 16.58
N ILE A 551 -22.31 7.80 15.39
CA ILE A 551 -21.61 7.66 14.11
C ILE A 551 -20.55 8.75 13.99
N LEU A 552 -20.93 10.02 14.24
CA LEU A 552 -20.01 11.15 14.17
C LEU A 552 -18.89 11.06 15.22
N ALA A 553 -19.20 10.63 16.45
CA ALA A 553 -18.21 10.40 17.49
C ALA A 553 -17.16 9.35 17.06
N GLY A 554 -17.59 8.26 16.43
CA GLY A 554 -16.70 7.25 15.85
C GLY A 554 -15.81 7.80 14.74
N LEU A 555 -16.39 8.56 13.81
CA LEU A 555 -15.69 9.23 12.73
C LEU A 555 -14.63 10.22 13.24
N VAL A 556 -14.98 11.09 14.21
CA VAL A 556 -14.04 12.02 14.84
C VAL A 556 -12.91 11.26 15.55
N SER A 557 -13.25 10.19 16.28
CA SER A 557 -12.27 9.45 17.09
C SER A 557 -11.20 8.77 16.25
N ILE A 558 -11.53 8.26 15.06
CA ILE A 558 -10.55 7.58 14.20
C ILE A 558 -9.71 8.55 13.37
N THR A 559 -10.13 9.79 13.22
CA THR A 559 -9.54 10.74 12.24
C THR A 559 -8.03 10.96 12.41
N ALA A 560 -7.50 11.02 13.64
CA ALA A 560 -6.07 11.13 13.90
C ALA A 560 -5.27 9.86 13.60
N GLY A 561 -5.86 8.69 13.82
CA GLY A 561 -5.19 7.39 13.69
C GLY A 561 -5.59 6.61 12.45
N CYS A 562 -6.42 7.16 11.56
CA CYS A 562 -7.08 6.38 10.51
C CYS A 562 -6.08 5.74 9.52
N GLY A 563 -4.92 6.34 9.33
CA GLY A 563 -3.81 5.79 8.54
C GLY A 563 -2.75 5.04 9.35
N ASN A 564 -2.80 5.07 10.68
CA ASN A 564 -1.73 4.61 11.58
C ASN A 564 -2.12 3.41 12.47
N VAL A 565 -3.33 2.89 12.30
CA VAL A 565 -3.83 1.80 13.15
C VAL A 565 -4.42 0.67 12.31
N GLU A 566 -4.37 -0.54 12.86
CA GLU A 566 -5.03 -1.71 12.27
C GLU A 566 -6.57 -1.59 12.34
N CYS A 567 -7.27 -2.32 11.47
CA CYS A 567 -8.74 -2.34 11.46
C CYS A 567 -9.33 -2.77 12.81
N GLY A 568 -8.70 -3.71 13.52
CA GLY A 568 -9.12 -4.11 14.86
C GLY A 568 -9.06 -2.95 15.88
N SER A 569 -8.01 -2.12 15.79
CA SER A 569 -7.87 -0.91 16.59
C SER A 569 -8.93 0.13 16.24
N ALA A 570 -9.27 0.31 14.95
CA ALA A 570 -10.31 1.25 14.54
C ALA A 570 -11.69 0.94 15.16
N PHE A 571 -12.05 -0.35 15.27
CA PHE A 571 -13.24 -0.78 16.02
C PHE A 571 -13.17 -0.32 17.49
N ALA A 572 -12.06 -0.58 18.18
CA ALA A 572 -11.90 -0.21 19.58
C ALA A 572 -11.93 1.32 19.79
N ILE A 573 -11.32 2.08 18.88
CA ILE A 573 -11.32 3.55 18.89
C ILE A 573 -12.75 4.08 18.76
N GLY A 574 -13.55 3.54 17.83
CA GLY A 574 -14.96 3.92 17.68
C GLY A 574 -15.81 3.57 18.90
N LEU A 575 -15.59 2.39 19.49
CA LEU A 575 -16.28 1.92 20.70
C LEU A 575 -16.03 2.84 21.90
N VAL A 576 -14.76 3.15 22.19
CA VAL A 576 -14.40 4.05 23.31
C VAL A 576 -14.84 5.48 23.00
N GLY A 577 -14.73 5.93 21.74
CA GLY A 577 -15.20 7.22 21.29
C GLY A 577 -16.69 7.45 21.60
N ALA A 578 -17.53 6.42 21.41
CA ALA A 578 -18.94 6.49 21.78
C ALA A 578 -19.17 6.68 23.29
N PHE A 579 -18.37 6.05 24.15
CA PHE A 579 -18.44 6.27 25.61
C PHE A 579 -17.95 7.67 25.99
N VAL A 580 -16.89 8.16 25.35
CA VAL A 580 -16.37 9.52 25.54
C VAL A 580 -17.42 10.56 25.15
N TYR A 581 -18.07 10.40 24.00
CA TYR A 581 -19.19 11.23 23.57
C TYR A 581 -20.34 11.18 24.58
N GLN A 582 -20.81 9.98 24.95
CA GLN A 582 -21.98 9.86 25.83
C GLN A 582 -21.69 10.46 27.22
N GLY A 583 -20.50 10.21 27.77
CA GLY A 583 -20.07 10.76 29.05
C GLY A 583 -19.94 12.28 29.03
N SER A 584 -19.32 12.84 27.99
CA SER A 584 -19.15 14.28 27.85
C SER A 584 -20.46 15.02 27.58
N SER A 585 -21.36 14.48 26.75
CA SER A 585 -22.72 15.01 26.56
C SER A 585 -23.49 15.06 27.89
N MET A 586 -23.46 13.98 28.67
CA MET A 586 -24.07 13.95 30.01
C MET A 586 -23.44 14.96 30.98
N LEU A 587 -22.12 15.15 30.91
CA LEU A 587 -21.40 16.12 31.74
C LEU A 587 -21.86 17.55 31.42
N LEU A 588 -21.95 17.93 30.15
CA LEU A 588 -22.41 19.25 29.74
C LEU A 588 -23.84 19.52 30.21
N GLN A 589 -24.75 18.54 30.05
CA GLN A 589 -26.12 18.64 30.56
C GLN A 589 -26.14 18.84 32.09
N LYS A 590 -25.33 18.09 32.83
CA LYS A 590 -25.21 18.21 34.30
C LYS A 590 -24.68 19.59 34.73
N LEU A 591 -23.75 20.16 33.96
CA LEU A 591 -23.19 21.50 34.18
C LEU A 591 -24.09 22.62 33.67
N LYS A 592 -25.28 22.30 33.12
CA LYS A 592 -26.19 23.25 32.48
C LYS A 592 -25.52 24.06 31.36
N ILE A 593 -24.64 23.41 30.59
CA ILE A 593 -24.02 23.94 29.38
C ILE A 593 -24.86 23.47 28.19
N ASP A 594 -25.45 24.42 27.46
CA ASP A 594 -26.40 24.14 26.38
C ASP A 594 -25.72 24.18 25.00
N ASP A 595 -25.17 23.05 24.60
CA ASP A 595 -24.66 22.79 23.25
C ASP A 595 -25.80 22.18 22.40
N PRO A 596 -26.37 22.92 21.41
CA PRO A 596 -27.57 22.50 20.69
C PRO A 596 -27.46 21.20 19.89
N VAL A 597 -26.27 20.85 19.43
CA VAL A 597 -26.05 19.70 18.54
C VAL A 597 -25.01 18.73 19.10
N ASP A 598 -24.61 18.91 20.36
CA ASP A 598 -23.46 18.23 20.96
C ASP A 598 -22.16 18.41 20.14
N ALA A 599 -21.93 19.62 19.61
CA ALA A 599 -20.73 19.94 18.83
C ALA A 599 -19.44 19.71 19.64
N SER A 600 -19.41 20.15 20.90
CA SER A 600 -18.25 20.01 21.78
C SER A 600 -18.03 18.56 22.23
N PRO A 601 -19.06 17.80 22.68
CA PRO A 601 -18.95 16.35 22.93
C PRO A 601 -18.44 15.55 21.73
N VAL A 602 -19.01 15.76 20.54
CA VAL A 602 -18.65 15.01 19.33
C VAL A 602 -17.25 15.40 18.84
N HIS A 603 -16.93 16.69 18.74
CA HIS A 603 -15.67 17.12 18.12
C HIS A 603 -14.55 17.37 19.12
N GLY A 604 -14.84 18.03 20.25
CA GLY A 604 -13.84 18.39 21.26
C GLY A 604 -13.39 17.16 22.04
N PHE A 605 -14.31 16.50 22.75
CA PHE A 605 -13.95 15.37 23.61
C PHE A 605 -13.53 14.13 22.83
N CYS A 606 -14.24 13.78 21.75
CA CYS A 606 -13.80 12.66 20.90
C CYS A 606 -12.54 13.02 20.09
N GLY A 607 -12.30 14.30 19.79
CA GLY A 607 -11.05 14.77 19.19
C GLY A 607 -9.84 14.52 20.11
N ILE A 608 -9.98 14.86 21.41
CA ILE A 608 -8.98 14.53 22.45
C ILE A 608 -8.74 13.02 22.49
N TRP A 609 -9.81 12.22 22.56
CA TRP A 609 -9.68 10.77 22.55
C TRP A 609 -8.99 10.26 21.29
N GLY A 610 -9.37 10.74 20.11
CA GLY A 610 -8.78 10.29 18.85
C GLY A 610 -7.28 10.56 18.75
N VAL A 611 -6.83 11.74 19.17
CA VAL A 611 -5.40 12.06 19.23
C VAL A 611 -4.66 11.15 20.20
N LEU A 612 -5.21 10.88 21.39
CA LEU A 612 -4.59 9.95 22.35
C LEU A 612 -4.56 8.51 21.82
N ALA A 613 -5.68 8.06 21.24
CA ALA A 613 -5.85 6.70 20.76
C ALA A 613 -4.94 6.40 19.57
N ALA A 614 -4.72 7.38 18.69
CA ALA A 614 -3.74 7.27 17.60
C ALA A 614 -2.33 6.95 18.14
N GLY A 615 -1.88 7.67 19.18
CA GLY A 615 -0.58 7.39 19.81
C GLY A 615 -0.52 6.07 20.58
N PHE A 616 -1.61 5.66 21.24
CA PHE A 616 -1.64 4.42 22.04
C PHE A 616 -1.80 3.15 21.22
N LEU A 617 -2.50 3.23 20.08
CA LEU A 617 -2.85 2.09 19.24
C LEU A 617 -2.13 2.12 17.90
N ASP A 618 -1.11 2.97 17.77
CA ASP A 618 -0.17 2.93 16.66
C ASP A 618 0.36 1.50 16.51
N TRP A 619 0.31 0.96 15.31
CA TRP A 619 0.87 -0.35 14.91
C TRP A 619 2.39 -0.52 15.07
N GLY A 620 3.05 0.40 15.77
CA GLY A 620 4.38 0.18 16.35
C GLY A 620 4.44 -1.12 17.14
N LYS A 621 5.62 -1.77 17.21
CA LYS A 621 5.86 -2.93 18.10
C LYS A 621 5.62 -2.54 19.57
N GLY A 622 4.37 -2.49 20.02
CA GLY A 622 3.97 -2.07 21.36
C GLY A 622 4.48 -0.69 21.73
N ILE A 623 4.11 0.36 20.98
CA ILE A 623 4.53 1.78 21.10
C ILE A 623 6.03 2.07 20.99
N ASP A 624 6.85 1.03 20.81
CA ASP A 624 8.30 1.16 20.80
C ASP A 624 8.81 1.75 19.47
N GLN A 625 8.10 1.49 18.36
CA GLN A 625 8.33 2.07 17.04
C GLN A 625 7.18 3.02 16.70
N TYR A 626 7.46 4.31 16.52
CA TYR A 626 6.43 5.32 16.31
C TYR A 626 6.33 5.72 14.83
N HIS A 627 5.12 5.83 14.28
CA HIS A 627 4.88 6.16 12.88
C HIS A 627 4.62 7.64 12.59
N GLY A 628 4.40 8.45 13.62
CA GLY A 628 4.09 9.88 13.44
C GLY A 628 2.94 10.06 12.43
N TRP A 629 3.11 11.01 11.52
CA TRP A 629 2.11 11.31 10.48
C TRP A 629 2.21 10.41 9.23
N SER A 630 3.17 9.48 9.17
CA SER A 630 3.56 8.79 7.94
C SER A 630 2.72 7.55 7.58
N GLY A 631 1.59 7.32 8.24
CA GLY A 631 0.79 6.12 8.06
C GLY A 631 1.63 4.86 8.30
N TRP A 632 1.87 4.06 7.24
CA TRP A 632 2.69 2.84 7.29
C TRP A 632 4.18 3.10 7.59
N GLY A 633 4.67 4.31 7.35
CA GLY A 633 6.08 4.64 7.57
C GLY A 633 6.38 4.92 9.04
N CYS A 634 7.42 4.30 9.58
CA CYS A 634 7.93 4.64 10.91
C CYS A 634 8.80 5.91 10.84
N VAL A 635 8.93 6.63 11.96
CA VAL A 635 9.97 7.67 12.09
C VAL A 635 11.34 7.00 12.05
N THR A 636 12.17 7.38 11.08
CA THR A 636 13.47 6.74 10.83
C THR A 636 14.65 7.51 11.41
N GLU A 637 15.74 6.77 11.66
CA GLU A 637 17.10 7.30 11.79
C GLU A 637 17.97 6.57 10.76
N GLY A 638 18.32 7.27 9.67
CA GLY A 638 18.87 6.61 8.49
C GLY A 638 17.82 5.72 7.82
N THR A 639 18.11 4.43 7.66
CA THR A 639 17.22 3.46 7.00
C THR A 639 16.41 2.59 7.96
N ALA A 640 16.59 2.75 9.28
CA ALA A 640 15.91 1.94 10.28
C ALA A 640 14.87 2.75 11.08
N CYS A 641 13.79 2.10 11.49
CA CYS A 641 12.83 2.67 12.43
C CYS A 641 13.48 2.96 13.77
N LYS A 642 13.24 4.15 14.32
CA LYS A 642 13.61 4.45 15.71
C LYS A 642 12.83 3.56 16.67
N THR A 643 13.50 3.16 17.76
CA THR A 643 12.93 2.32 18.83
C THR A 643 13.05 3.02 20.19
N GLY A 644 12.20 2.67 21.16
CA GLY A 644 12.25 3.26 22.50
C GLY A 644 11.55 4.62 22.60
N LEU A 645 10.69 4.94 21.64
CA LEU A 645 10.06 6.27 21.52
C LEU A 645 8.77 6.44 22.32
N GLY A 646 8.32 5.42 23.07
CA GLY A 646 6.99 5.42 23.67
C GLY A 646 6.69 6.64 24.55
N GLY A 647 7.66 7.09 25.37
CA GLY A 647 7.49 8.28 26.21
C GLY A 647 7.38 9.57 25.41
N ASP A 648 8.24 9.74 24.41
CA ASP A 648 8.27 10.91 23.53
C ASP A 648 7.03 10.98 22.64
N ALA A 649 6.58 9.84 22.10
CA ALA A 649 5.37 9.71 21.30
C ALA A 649 4.11 10.13 22.08
N ILE A 650 3.95 9.61 23.31
CA ILE A 650 2.83 9.99 24.18
C ILE A 650 2.93 11.48 24.55
N GLY A 651 4.14 11.96 24.87
CA GLY A 651 4.40 13.37 25.15
C GLY A 651 3.98 14.31 24.03
N ALA A 652 4.24 13.93 22.77
CA ALA A 652 3.84 14.71 21.59
C ALA A 652 2.31 14.84 21.45
N GLN A 653 1.56 13.75 21.67
CA GLN A 653 0.09 13.78 21.61
C GLN A 653 -0.48 14.72 22.68
N PHE A 654 0.01 14.65 23.92
CA PHE A 654 -0.40 15.57 24.99
C PHE A 654 -0.04 17.02 24.69
N ALA A 655 1.13 17.26 24.09
CA ALA A 655 1.54 18.60 23.68
C ALA A 655 0.61 19.17 22.61
N LEU A 656 0.25 18.39 21.58
CA LEU A 656 -0.73 18.80 20.56
C LEU A 656 -2.07 19.18 21.22
N ILE A 657 -2.63 18.29 22.05
CA ILE A 657 -3.90 18.52 22.74
C ILE A 657 -3.86 19.80 23.58
N GLY A 658 -2.81 19.93 24.40
CA GLY A 658 -2.62 21.10 25.26
C GLY A 658 -2.53 22.40 24.47
N MET A 659 -1.72 22.42 23.40
CA MET A 659 -1.54 23.61 22.57
C MET A 659 -2.82 23.99 21.82
N VAL A 660 -3.57 23.02 21.27
CA VAL A 660 -4.85 23.30 20.60
C VAL A 660 -5.88 23.84 21.60
N ILE A 661 -6.03 23.21 22.78
CA ILE A 661 -6.97 23.67 23.82
C ILE A 661 -6.62 25.08 24.28
N LEU A 662 -5.34 25.35 24.55
CA LEU A 662 -4.90 26.68 25.01
C LEU A 662 -5.11 27.73 23.93
N TRP A 663 -4.69 27.48 22.69
CA TRP A 663 -4.79 28.45 21.61
C TRP A 663 -6.24 28.70 21.17
N SER A 664 -6.92 27.65 20.73
CA SER A 664 -8.30 27.75 20.23
C SER A 664 -9.25 28.12 21.36
N GLY A 665 -9.14 27.47 22.52
CA GLY A 665 -10.01 27.76 23.67
C GLY A 665 -9.85 29.19 24.19
N ALA A 666 -8.61 29.67 24.39
CA ALA A 666 -8.38 31.02 24.93
C ALA A 666 -8.78 32.10 23.92
N LEU A 667 -8.33 32.01 22.65
CA LEU A 667 -8.66 33.04 21.65
C LEU A 667 -10.14 33.09 21.33
N SER A 668 -10.82 31.94 21.26
CA SER A 668 -12.26 31.91 21.05
C SER A 668 -13.01 32.45 22.26
N THR A 669 -12.57 32.13 23.49
CA THR A 669 -13.13 32.74 24.71
C THR A 669 -12.96 34.26 24.68
N ILE A 670 -11.78 34.77 24.35
CA ILE A 670 -11.51 36.21 24.25
C ILE A 670 -12.40 36.85 23.18
N ALA A 671 -12.47 36.26 21.98
CA ALA A 671 -13.28 36.77 20.88
C ALA A 671 -14.76 36.85 21.27
N PHE A 672 -15.33 35.78 21.82
CA PHE A 672 -16.71 35.76 22.28
C PHE A 672 -16.94 36.71 23.46
N LEU A 673 -16.01 36.84 24.41
CA LEU A 673 -16.12 37.80 25.51
C LEU A 673 -16.14 39.24 25.03
N VAL A 674 -15.26 39.62 24.09
CA VAL A 674 -15.26 40.95 23.48
C VAL A 674 -16.60 41.24 22.80
N LEU A 675 -17.12 40.28 22.04
CA LEU A 675 -18.43 40.39 21.39
C LEU A 675 -19.57 40.48 22.42
N LYS A 676 -19.45 39.80 23.57
CA LYS A 676 -20.43 39.87 24.66
C LYS A 676 -20.40 41.23 25.34
N LEU A 677 -19.22 41.73 25.69
CA LEU A 677 -19.01 43.01 26.38
C LEU A 677 -19.46 44.21 25.53
N THR A 678 -19.37 44.09 24.20
CA THR A 678 -19.86 45.11 23.25
C THR A 678 -21.36 44.98 22.94
N GLY A 679 -22.07 43.99 23.51
CA GLY A 679 -23.50 43.76 23.27
C GLY A 679 -23.82 43.20 21.87
N LEU A 680 -22.81 42.72 21.14
CA LEU A 680 -22.93 42.23 19.77
C LEU A 680 -23.13 40.71 19.70
N LEU A 681 -22.91 39.96 20.76
CA LEU A 681 -22.91 38.49 20.70
C LEU A 681 -24.29 37.84 20.58
N ARG A 682 -25.13 38.05 21.60
CA ARG A 682 -26.41 37.33 21.77
C ARG A 682 -27.58 38.17 21.27
N ILE A 683 -28.55 37.52 20.63
CA ILE A 683 -29.82 38.15 20.23
C ILE A 683 -30.62 38.62 21.46
N SER A 684 -31.61 39.50 21.27
CA SER A 684 -32.48 39.92 22.37
C SER A 684 -33.42 38.78 22.77
N GLU A 685 -33.89 38.83 24.02
CA GLU A 685 -34.82 37.85 24.58
C GLU A 685 -36.11 37.72 23.77
N GLU A 686 -36.65 38.84 23.29
CA GLU A 686 -37.83 38.86 22.42
C GLU A 686 -37.60 38.09 21.12
N VAL A 687 -36.43 38.27 20.49
CA VAL A 687 -36.08 37.57 19.24
C VAL A 687 -35.84 36.09 19.49
N GLU A 688 -35.24 35.71 20.61
CA GLU A 688 -35.03 34.30 20.99
C GLU A 688 -36.37 33.57 21.25
N GLU A 689 -37.36 34.28 21.81
CA GLU A 689 -38.69 33.76 22.09
C GLU A 689 -39.51 33.58 20.80
N VAL A 690 -39.58 34.61 19.96
CA VAL A 690 -40.34 34.57 18.69
C VAL A 690 -39.66 33.68 17.63
N GLY A 691 -38.32 33.62 17.64
CA GLY A 691 -37.50 32.94 16.64
C GLY A 691 -36.87 33.91 15.65
N ILE A 692 -35.61 33.65 15.30
CA ILE A 692 -34.79 34.54 14.46
C ILE A 692 -35.37 34.63 13.04
N ASP A 693 -35.93 33.53 12.53
CA ASP A 693 -36.49 33.49 11.17
C ASP A 693 -37.63 34.51 11.01
N CYS A 694 -38.51 34.59 12.01
CA CYS A 694 -39.66 35.49 11.97
C CYS A 694 -39.25 36.97 11.99
N LYS A 695 -38.21 37.31 12.75
CA LYS A 695 -37.78 38.70 12.99
C LYS A 695 -36.75 39.20 11.98
N SER A 696 -35.94 38.33 11.39
CA SER A 696 -34.74 38.74 10.64
C SER A 696 -34.62 38.15 9.23
N HIS A 697 -35.52 37.26 8.79
CA HIS A 697 -35.45 36.63 7.47
C HIS A 697 -36.61 37.01 6.55
N SER A 698 -36.36 36.97 5.25
CA SER A 698 -37.36 37.11 4.18
C SER A 698 -37.18 35.98 3.16
N PRO A 699 -38.11 35.01 3.07
CA PRO A 699 -39.35 34.92 3.84
C PRO A 699 -39.11 34.65 5.34
N ALA A 700 -40.05 35.09 6.18
CA ALA A 700 -40.00 35.01 7.66
C ALA A 700 -40.15 33.58 8.23
N LYS A 701 -39.95 32.55 7.39
CA LYS A 701 -40.07 31.12 7.69
C LYS A 701 -39.30 30.32 6.63
N ALA A 702 -38.68 29.22 7.04
CA ALA A 702 -37.96 28.33 6.13
C ALA A 702 -38.89 27.56 5.17
N TYR A 703 -40.09 27.20 5.62
CA TYR A 703 -41.04 26.43 4.82
C TYR A 703 -42.49 26.71 5.22
N SER A 704 -43.42 26.48 4.29
CA SER A 704 -44.86 26.66 4.50
C SER A 704 -45.52 25.31 4.78
N LEU A 705 -45.66 24.94 6.06
CA LEU A 705 -46.52 23.81 6.43
C LEU A 705 -47.99 24.23 6.40
N SER A 706 -48.88 23.37 5.89
CA SER A 706 -50.33 23.54 5.99
C SER A 706 -50.77 23.54 7.47
N ALA A 707 -51.91 24.15 7.77
CA ALA A 707 -52.44 24.20 9.14
C ALA A 707 -52.71 22.80 9.72
N GLU A 708 -53.05 21.82 8.89
CA GLU A 708 -53.24 20.41 9.27
C GLU A 708 -51.91 19.69 9.56
N ALA A 709 -50.82 20.04 8.88
CA ALA A 709 -49.49 19.53 9.20
C ALA A 709 -48.97 20.06 10.55
N LYS A 710 -49.40 21.26 10.98
CA LYS A 710 -49.07 21.82 12.30
C LYS A 710 -49.73 21.07 13.45
N SER A 711 -50.93 20.51 13.28
CA SER A 711 -51.60 19.69 14.31
C SER A 711 -51.13 18.23 14.34
N MET A 712 -50.64 17.70 13.22
CA MET A 712 -50.03 16.35 13.20
C MET A 712 -48.64 16.31 13.86
N ASN A 713 -47.84 17.37 13.77
CA ASN A 713 -46.57 17.49 14.51
C ASN A 713 -46.76 17.58 16.04
N SER A 714 -47.97 17.87 16.51
CA SER A 714 -48.34 17.83 17.93
C SER A 714 -48.96 16.49 18.37
N VAL A 715 -48.94 15.44 17.53
CA VAL A 715 -49.28 14.09 17.97
C VAL A 715 -48.15 13.56 18.84
N VAL A 716 -48.16 14.00 20.10
CA VAL A 716 -47.53 13.28 21.20
C VAL A 716 -48.14 11.89 21.17
N CYS A 717 -47.35 10.88 20.83
CA CYS A 717 -47.71 9.51 21.18
C CYS A 717 -47.72 9.44 22.70
N VAL A 718 -48.88 9.72 23.32
CA VAL A 718 -49.07 9.59 24.76
C VAL A 718 -48.95 8.10 25.08
N GLN A 719 -47.77 7.68 25.55
CA GLN A 719 -47.65 6.40 26.22
C GLN A 719 -48.19 6.56 27.64
N PRO A 720 -49.18 5.75 28.07
CA PRO A 720 -49.66 5.81 29.44
C PRO A 720 -48.53 5.43 30.41
N GLY A 721 -48.09 6.37 31.25
CA GLY A 721 -47.21 6.09 32.40
C GLY A 721 -45.69 6.17 32.17
N SER A 722 -45.19 6.91 31.18
CA SER A 722 -43.74 7.05 31.00
C SER A 722 -43.09 7.91 32.08
N LYS A 723 -42.25 7.30 32.93
CA LYS A 723 -41.24 8.04 33.72
C LYS A 723 -40.14 8.53 32.80
N ASN A 724 -39.57 9.70 33.09
CA ASN A 724 -38.39 10.19 32.36
C ASN A 724 -37.16 9.31 32.66
N ALA A 725 -36.06 9.52 31.92
CA ALA A 725 -34.80 8.76 32.08
C ALA A 725 -34.14 8.89 33.48
N TRP A 726 -34.74 9.68 34.38
CA TRP A 726 -34.27 9.97 35.72
C TRP A 726 -35.24 9.49 36.82
N GLY A 727 -36.28 8.73 36.47
CA GLY A 727 -37.16 8.06 37.44
C GLY A 727 -38.25 8.94 38.07
N GLU A 728 -38.39 10.18 37.63
CA GLU A 728 -39.46 11.07 38.09
C GLU A 728 -40.74 10.86 37.28
N ALA A 729 -41.88 10.86 37.96
CA ALA A 729 -43.19 10.76 37.34
C ALA A 729 -43.57 12.13 36.75
N THR A 730 -43.93 12.17 35.47
CA THR A 730 -44.60 13.34 34.87
C THR A 730 -46.06 13.36 35.35
N ALA A 731 -46.52 14.53 35.81
CA ALA A 731 -47.90 14.77 36.21
C ALA A 731 -48.86 14.77 35.02
#